data_AF-A0A8J4EAG7-F1
#
_entry.id   AF-A0A8J4EAG7-F1
#
_cell.length_a   1.000
_cell.length_b   1.000
_cell.length_c   1.000
_cell.angle_alpha   90.00
_cell.angle_beta   90.00
_cell.angle_gamma   90.00
#
_symmetry.space_group_name_H-M   'P 1'
#
loop_
_entity.id
_entity.type
_entity.pdbx_description
1 polymer ?
#
loop_
_entity_poly.entity_id
_entity_poly.type
_entity_poly.pdbx_seq_one_letter_code
_entity_poly.pdbx_strand_id
1 'polypeptide(L)'
;MTDILTENQTGVLRALCDTVVPAIDRPDDPDGFWGRTATDVGADGGVLFVLSTMPAEQRAALGGLLDVLGSQGFVGASQESREQILATLSLASTLAAAGIRSLISLILFVTYGMPDGSGGNPNWAHLGYPGPISPPPAREKAFQPLRPTGADLDLTADVVVVGSGAGGGLIAGRLADAGANVVVLEAGRYRNEADFAQLEVFAYLNSYWRGSPTPTGDLNVTVMAGSGLGGGTVINWTNCLRTKDWVRRQWAAEHGLSDVATEAFDRHLDAVWQELSVTDKCSELNGPQQAMRRGAEALGWSFATVNRNWDESRHDPAMAGYLGFGDQSGAKRSTLKVYLEPAVAAHGTRVVDGCHVERVLVEGGRAAGVTGRWLAEDGSASATVTVRAPVVVIAAGALESPVILLRSGIGGPAVGDYLRLHPCTVTMGDYGTDLKAWWGAPHAGLVNEFANVEDGYGFLVEGVQYTTGLGASSVPFTTGLAHKEAMTDYRNSASFIGLVRDHGHGRVTLDANGGTVPWYSMTDERDVRMMRKALAAQIRLHHAAGARGIQVLAAGRPSWRYGDDLEAFIARVQRIPLRGGGATLFSAHQMGSCRMGDDPATSVADPRGEVHDTPGLWIGDASAFPTPSGTNPMITIMALASRTAENIAASLGARTEEVARS
;
A
#
# COMPACT_ATOMS: atom_id res chain seq x y z
N MET A 1 30.52 -5.69 3.69
CA MET A 1 29.15 -6.06 4.15
C MET A 1 29.20 -7.36 4.98
N THR A 2 30.15 -7.49 5.91
CA THR A 2 30.51 -8.79 6.53
C THR A 2 30.23 -8.93 8.02
N ASP A 3 29.54 -7.98 8.66
CA ASP A 3 29.27 -8.01 10.11
C ASP A 3 27.76 -8.07 10.48
N ILE A 4 26.89 -8.52 9.58
CA ILE A 4 25.43 -8.58 9.87
C ILE A 4 25.04 -9.88 10.57
N LEU A 5 25.59 -11.01 10.12
CA LEU A 5 25.35 -12.35 10.65
C LEU A 5 26.69 -13.04 10.91
N THR A 6 26.73 -13.95 11.88
CA THR A 6 27.89 -14.82 12.08
C THR A 6 28.05 -15.80 10.91
N GLU A 7 29.22 -16.42 10.78
CA GLU A 7 29.46 -17.45 9.74
C GLU A 7 28.47 -18.61 9.85
N ASN A 8 28.17 -19.06 11.08
CA ASN A 8 27.17 -20.09 11.33
C ASN A 8 25.77 -19.66 10.88
N GLN A 9 25.33 -18.46 11.28
CA GLN A 9 24.03 -17.90 10.87
C GLN A 9 23.94 -17.75 9.35
N THR A 10 25.04 -17.39 8.68
CA THR A 10 25.12 -17.30 7.22
C THR A 10 24.95 -18.68 6.57
N GLY A 11 25.60 -19.71 7.11
CA GLY A 11 25.42 -21.10 6.67
C GLY A 11 23.98 -21.59 6.83
N VAL A 12 23.33 -21.26 7.95
CA VAL A 12 21.91 -21.58 8.20
C VAL A 12 21.01 -20.83 7.22
N LEU A 13 21.26 -19.54 6.98
CA LEU A 13 20.47 -18.74 6.04
C LEU A 13 20.51 -19.33 4.63
N ARG A 14 21.68 -19.75 4.14
CA ARG A 14 21.82 -20.41 2.83
C ARG A 14 21.04 -21.71 2.76
N ALA A 15 21.21 -22.58 3.76
CA ALA A 15 20.45 -23.82 3.86
C ALA A 15 18.93 -23.56 3.89
N LEU A 16 18.50 -22.49 4.56
CA LEU A 16 17.10 -22.08 4.61
C LEU A 16 16.58 -21.59 3.25
N CYS A 17 17.35 -20.75 2.55
CA CYS A 17 17.01 -20.30 1.20
C CYS A 17 16.75 -21.51 0.28
N ASP A 18 17.68 -22.47 0.28
CA ASP A 18 17.57 -23.67 -0.55
C ASP A 18 16.53 -24.66 -0.03
N THR A 19 16.09 -24.55 1.23
CA THR A 19 14.93 -25.31 1.72
C THR A 19 13.64 -24.75 1.15
N VAL A 20 13.53 -23.42 1.07
CA VAL A 20 12.33 -22.73 0.58
C VAL A 20 12.19 -22.88 -0.93
N VAL A 21 13.28 -22.73 -1.69
CA VAL A 21 13.31 -23.01 -3.13
C VAL A 21 14.44 -24.00 -3.42
N PRO A 22 14.15 -25.32 -3.35
CA PRO A 22 15.14 -26.38 -3.53
C PRO A 22 15.37 -26.71 -5.01
N ALA A 23 16.51 -27.35 -5.29
CA ALA A 23 16.70 -28.07 -6.55
C ALA A 23 15.83 -29.34 -6.55
N ILE A 24 15.09 -29.56 -7.62
CA ILE A 24 14.21 -30.72 -7.82
C ILE A 24 14.55 -31.32 -9.17
N ASP A 25 15.03 -32.57 -9.15
CA ASP A 25 15.38 -33.27 -10.37
C ASP A 25 14.12 -33.62 -11.17
N ARG A 26 14.04 -33.14 -12.41
CA ARG A 26 12.99 -33.46 -13.38
C ARG A 26 13.62 -33.69 -14.75
N PRO A 27 13.26 -34.79 -15.45
CA PRO A 27 13.78 -35.06 -16.79
C PRO A 27 13.43 -33.98 -17.83
N ASP A 28 12.34 -33.23 -17.60
CA ASP A 28 11.83 -32.19 -18.49
C ASP A 28 11.91 -30.82 -17.78
N ASP A 29 13.10 -30.20 -17.86
CA ASP A 29 13.42 -28.90 -17.25
C ASP A 29 14.22 -28.01 -18.23
N PRO A 30 13.63 -27.61 -19.36
CA PRO A 30 14.36 -26.98 -20.48
C PRO A 30 14.95 -25.61 -20.15
N ASP A 31 14.42 -24.91 -19.15
CA ASP A 31 14.89 -23.60 -18.68
C ASP A 31 15.60 -23.67 -17.31
N GLY A 32 15.81 -24.89 -16.78
CA GLY A 32 16.50 -25.13 -15.51
C GLY A 32 15.72 -24.66 -14.28
N PHE A 33 14.43 -24.31 -14.41
CA PHE A 33 13.62 -23.79 -13.30
C PHE A 33 13.52 -24.80 -12.15
N TRP A 34 13.34 -26.09 -12.44
CA TRP A 34 13.21 -27.12 -11.42
C TRP A 34 14.54 -27.45 -10.75
N GLY A 35 15.64 -27.47 -11.50
CA GLY A 35 16.99 -27.71 -10.97
C GLY A 35 17.58 -26.54 -10.16
N ARG A 36 17.07 -25.32 -10.34
CA ARG A 36 17.62 -24.10 -9.72
C ARG A 36 17.24 -23.91 -8.25
N THR A 37 18.19 -23.57 -7.39
CA THR A 37 17.93 -23.22 -5.99
C THR A 37 17.67 -21.72 -5.78
N ALA A 38 17.28 -21.32 -4.57
CA ALA A 38 17.25 -19.91 -4.17
C ALA A 38 18.66 -19.27 -4.20
N THR A 39 19.68 -20.00 -3.73
CA THR A 39 21.06 -19.46 -3.71
C THR A 39 21.66 -19.32 -5.11
N ASP A 40 21.25 -20.14 -6.08
CA ASP A 40 21.66 -20.00 -7.48
C ASP A 40 21.26 -18.65 -8.10
N VAL A 41 20.20 -18.01 -7.59
CA VAL A 41 19.77 -16.66 -7.99
C VAL A 41 20.21 -15.56 -7.02
N GLY A 42 21.09 -15.88 -6.06
CA GLY A 42 21.62 -14.91 -5.10
C GLY A 42 20.63 -14.48 -4.01
N ALA A 43 19.62 -15.29 -3.72
CA ALA A 43 18.61 -14.96 -2.70
C ALA A 43 19.21 -14.75 -1.31
N ASP A 44 20.26 -15.48 -0.93
CA ASP A 44 20.96 -15.30 0.34
C ASP A 44 21.56 -13.90 0.47
N GLY A 45 22.23 -13.43 -0.58
CA GLY A 45 22.74 -12.06 -0.68
C GLY A 45 21.61 -11.02 -0.66
N GLY A 46 20.51 -11.29 -1.37
CA GLY A 46 19.32 -10.43 -1.38
C GLY A 46 18.66 -10.29 -0.02
N VAL A 47 18.51 -11.40 0.72
CA VAL A 47 18.03 -11.38 2.11
C VAL A 47 18.99 -10.56 2.96
N LEU A 48 20.31 -10.80 2.90
CA LEU A 48 21.29 -10.02 3.68
C LEU A 48 21.23 -8.53 3.39
N PHE A 49 21.02 -8.15 2.13
CA PHE A 49 20.83 -6.75 1.75
C PHE A 49 19.59 -6.15 2.44
N VAL A 50 18.43 -6.81 2.37
CA VAL A 50 17.21 -6.32 3.05
C VAL A 50 17.39 -6.28 4.57
N LEU A 51 18.09 -7.24 5.16
CA LEU A 51 18.40 -7.22 6.59
C LEU A 51 19.28 -6.03 6.98
N SER A 52 20.22 -5.64 6.12
CA SER A 52 21.09 -4.49 6.38
C SER A 52 20.32 -3.18 6.55
N THR A 53 19.14 -3.07 5.95
CA THR A 53 18.28 -1.88 6.03
C THR A 53 17.31 -1.91 7.22
N MET A 54 17.21 -3.02 7.96
CA MET A 54 16.33 -3.14 9.12
C MET A 54 16.96 -2.54 10.39
N PRO A 55 16.16 -2.08 11.37
CA PRO A 55 16.65 -1.71 12.71
C PRO A 55 17.45 -2.83 13.39
N ALA A 56 18.43 -2.45 14.23
CA ALA A 56 19.34 -3.39 14.89
C ALA A 56 18.63 -4.47 15.72
N GLU A 57 17.54 -4.12 16.41
CA GLU A 57 16.73 -5.04 17.21
C GLU A 57 16.07 -6.13 16.36
N GLN A 58 15.54 -5.77 15.19
CA GLN A 58 14.94 -6.73 14.26
C GLN A 58 15.99 -7.68 13.67
N ARG A 59 17.18 -7.15 13.35
CA ARG A 59 18.32 -7.98 12.91
C ARG A 59 18.75 -8.97 13.99
N ALA A 60 18.83 -8.52 15.24
CA ALA A 60 19.18 -9.38 16.38
C ALA A 60 18.14 -10.49 16.62
N ALA A 61 16.85 -10.15 16.56
CA ALA A 61 15.77 -11.12 16.70
C ALA A 61 15.84 -12.22 15.61
N LEU A 62 16.14 -11.83 14.36
CA LEU A 62 16.32 -12.80 13.28
C LEU A 62 17.59 -13.64 13.47
N GLY A 63 18.71 -13.04 13.88
CA GLY A 63 19.93 -13.78 14.21
C GLY A 63 19.66 -14.89 15.23
N GLY A 64 18.90 -14.59 16.27
CA GLY A 64 18.46 -15.57 17.26
C GLY A 64 17.62 -16.71 16.67
N LEU A 65 16.72 -16.42 15.71
CA LEU A 65 15.96 -17.46 15.00
C LEU A 65 16.88 -18.38 14.17
N LEU A 66 17.89 -17.83 13.50
CA LEU A 66 18.88 -18.60 12.75
C LEU A 66 19.75 -19.47 13.68
N ASP A 67 20.11 -18.98 14.86
CA ASP A 67 20.85 -19.76 15.86
C ASP A 67 20.03 -20.96 16.36
N VAL A 68 18.72 -20.76 16.60
CA VAL A 68 17.79 -21.84 16.97
C VAL A 68 17.73 -22.90 15.87
N LEU A 69 17.58 -22.51 14.61
CA LEU A 69 17.62 -23.44 13.48
C LEU A 69 18.96 -24.20 13.42
N GLY A 70 20.08 -23.49 13.54
CA GLY A 70 21.42 -24.09 13.55
C GLY A 70 21.58 -25.16 14.65
N SER A 71 21.06 -24.89 15.85
CA SER A 71 21.12 -25.83 17.00
C SER A 71 20.37 -27.14 16.76
N GLN A 72 19.40 -27.16 15.84
CA GLN A 72 18.64 -28.34 15.44
C GLN A 72 19.32 -29.15 14.31
N GLY A 73 20.58 -28.82 13.96
CA GLY A 73 21.32 -29.50 12.90
C GLY A 73 20.82 -29.17 11.48
N PHE A 74 20.13 -28.04 11.30
CA PHE A 74 19.43 -27.69 10.06
C PHE A 74 20.31 -27.76 8.79
N VAL A 75 21.57 -27.32 8.87
CA VAL A 75 22.49 -27.31 7.72
C VAL A 75 22.80 -28.73 7.22
N GLY A 76 22.97 -29.70 8.11
CA GLY A 76 23.29 -31.09 7.73
C GLY A 76 22.07 -31.96 7.41
N ALA A 77 20.87 -31.45 7.66
CA ALA A 77 19.62 -32.20 7.49
C ALA A 77 19.22 -32.34 6.01
N SER A 78 18.46 -33.40 5.69
CA SER A 78 17.82 -33.57 4.37
C SER A 78 16.74 -32.50 4.13
N GLN A 79 16.31 -32.32 2.87
CA GLN A 79 15.23 -31.41 2.52
C GLN A 79 13.96 -31.64 3.37
N GLU A 80 13.51 -32.88 3.44
CA GLU A 80 12.33 -33.27 4.24
C GLU A 80 12.53 -32.96 5.73
N SER A 81 13.71 -33.26 6.27
CA SER A 81 14.02 -32.96 7.68
C SER A 81 14.05 -31.45 7.94
N ARG A 82 14.59 -30.63 7.03
CA ARG A 82 14.57 -29.16 7.16
C ARG A 82 13.15 -28.60 7.14
N GLU A 83 12.31 -29.05 6.20
CA GLU A 83 10.90 -28.66 6.15
C GLU A 83 10.15 -29.05 7.43
N GLN A 84 10.40 -30.24 7.96
CA GLN A 84 9.83 -30.70 9.22
C GLN A 84 10.30 -29.87 10.43
N ILE A 85 11.56 -29.43 10.45
CA ILE A 85 12.07 -28.51 11.49
C ILE A 85 11.31 -27.17 11.43
N LEU A 86 11.14 -26.59 10.25
CA LEU A 86 10.39 -25.33 10.07
C LEU A 86 8.93 -25.46 10.52
N ALA A 87 8.28 -26.57 10.15
CA ALA A 87 6.92 -26.86 10.57
C ALA A 87 6.82 -27.00 12.10
N THR A 88 7.74 -27.74 12.72
CA THR A 88 7.74 -27.99 14.17
C THR A 88 7.99 -26.70 14.97
N LEU A 89 8.95 -25.87 14.54
CA LEU A 89 9.22 -24.58 15.20
C LEU A 89 8.04 -23.61 15.05
N SER A 90 7.33 -23.64 13.92
CA SER A 90 6.12 -22.83 13.73
C SER A 90 4.99 -23.21 14.69
N LEU A 91 5.02 -24.41 15.29
CA LEU A 91 4.05 -24.83 16.30
C LEU A 91 4.43 -24.39 17.73
N ALA A 92 5.66 -23.90 17.95
CA ALA A 92 6.15 -23.55 19.28
C ALA A 92 5.45 -22.32 19.88
N SER A 93 5.16 -21.31 19.06
CA SER A 93 4.37 -20.13 19.45
C SER A 93 3.86 -19.36 18.24
N THR A 94 2.88 -18.47 18.43
CA THR A 94 2.39 -17.56 17.38
C THR A 94 3.49 -16.64 16.85
N LEU A 95 4.38 -16.16 17.73
CA LEU A 95 5.51 -15.31 17.39
C LEU A 95 6.55 -16.07 16.55
N ALA A 96 6.90 -17.30 16.94
CA ALA A 96 7.80 -18.15 16.16
C ALA A 96 7.24 -18.43 14.77
N ALA A 97 5.95 -18.76 14.69
CA ALA A 97 5.26 -18.96 13.43
C ALA A 97 5.28 -17.72 12.54
N ALA A 98 5.09 -16.53 13.13
CA ALA A 98 5.17 -15.26 12.41
C ALA A 98 6.58 -14.99 11.89
N GLY A 99 7.61 -15.15 12.73
CA GLY A 99 9.01 -14.96 12.34
C GLY A 99 9.43 -15.87 11.18
N ILE A 100 9.10 -17.17 11.26
CA ILE A 100 9.39 -18.14 10.20
C ILE A 100 8.66 -17.77 8.91
N ARG A 101 7.36 -17.45 8.98
CA ARG A 101 6.59 -17.02 7.78
C ARG A 101 7.17 -15.77 7.14
N SER A 102 7.51 -14.75 7.93
CA SER A 102 8.11 -13.51 7.40
C SER A 102 9.44 -13.78 6.69
N LEU A 103 10.27 -14.66 7.24
CA LEU A 103 11.55 -15.04 6.63
C LEU A 103 11.36 -15.82 5.33
N ILE A 104 10.43 -16.78 5.30
CA ILE A 104 10.07 -17.52 4.08
C ILE A 104 9.52 -16.56 3.02
N SER A 105 8.58 -15.68 3.38
CA SER A 105 8.04 -14.68 2.46
C SER A 105 9.12 -13.75 1.91
N LEU A 106 10.09 -13.32 2.74
CA LEU A 106 11.23 -12.53 2.29
C LEU A 106 12.12 -13.30 1.30
N ILE A 107 12.44 -14.56 1.59
CA ILE A 107 13.22 -15.43 0.69
C ILE A 107 12.52 -15.56 -0.66
N LEU A 108 11.22 -15.85 -0.66
CA LEU A 108 10.42 -15.95 -1.89
C LEU A 108 10.39 -14.61 -2.64
N PHE A 109 10.18 -13.51 -1.93
CA PHE A 109 10.14 -12.17 -2.51
C PHE A 109 11.44 -11.83 -3.24
N VAL A 110 12.61 -12.10 -2.66
CA VAL A 110 13.89 -11.83 -3.32
C VAL A 110 14.22 -12.86 -4.40
N THR A 111 13.92 -14.15 -4.19
CA THR A 111 14.20 -15.23 -5.15
C THR A 111 13.51 -14.99 -6.50
N TYR A 112 12.28 -14.48 -6.45
CA TYR A 112 11.47 -14.24 -7.65
C TYR A 112 11.43 -12.76 -8.09
N GLY A 113 11.83 -11.81 -7.24
CA GLY A 113 11.72 -10.37 -7.51
C GLY A 113 13.05 -9.63 -7.73
N MET A 114 14.18 -10.15 -7.24
CA MET A 114 15.48 -9.47 -7.33
C MET A 114 16.23 -9.91 -8.59
N PRO A 115 16.82 -8.99 -9.37
CA PRO A 115 17.69 -9.35 -10.48
C PRO A 115 19.06 -9.87 -9.98
N ASP A 116 19.69 -10.73 -10.76
CA ASP A 116 21.08 -11.14 -10.61
C ASP A 116 22.05 -10.09 -11.20
N GLY A 117 23.35 -10.40 -11.21
CA GLY A 117 24.39 -9.52 -11.73
C GLY A 117 24.28 -9.15 -13.22
N SER A 118 23.43 -9.83 -13.99
CA SER A 118 23.13 -9.52 -15.39
C SER A 118 22.00 -8.50 -15.55
N GLY A 119 21.29 -8.15 -14.47
CA GLY A 119 20.12 -7.27 -14.49
C GLY A 119 18.79 -7.97 -14.78
N GLY A 120 18.80 -9.28 -15.03
CA GLY A 120 17.61 -10.13 -15.14
C GLY A 120 17.45 -11.07 -13.95
N ASN A 121 16.39 -11.88 -13.89
CA ASN A 121 16.30 -13.00 -12.95
C ASN A 121 16.03 -14.29 -13.75
N PRO A 122 16.79 -15.37 -13.53
CA PRO A 122 16.64 -16.62 -14.29
C PRO A 122 15.24 -17.26 -14.21
N ASN A 123 14.47 -16.98 -13.15
CA ASN A 123 13.11 -17.49 -12.99
C ASN A 123 12.08 -16.73 -13.87
N TRP A 124 12.36 -15.49 -14.27
CA TRP A 124 11.40 -14.67 -15.00
C TRP A 124 11.02 -15.25 -16.36
N ALA A 125 11.95 -15.88 -17.06
CA ALA A 125 11.68 -16.55 -18.34
C ALA A 125 10.62 -17.65 -18.19
N HIS A 126 10.71 -18.47 -17.14
CA HIS A 126 9.72 -19.51 -16.84
C HIS A 126 8.34 -18.91 -16.55
N LEU A 127 8.33 -17.82 -15.76
CA LEU A 127 7.13 -17.09 -15.37
C LEU A 127 6.54 -16.22 -16.50
N GLY A 128 7.17 -16.17 -17.67
CA GLY A 128 6.75 -15.31 -18.78
C GLY A 128 6.82 -13.82 -18.46
N TYR A 129 7.59 -13.42 -17.46
CA TYR A 129 7.79 -12.03 -17.06
C TYR A 129 9.03 -11.47 -17.76
N PRO A 130 8.95 -10.30 -18.42
CA PRO A 130 10.09 -9.79 -19.21
C PRO A 130 11.15 -9.08 -18.35
N GLY A 131 10.90 -8.83 -17.06
CA GLY A 131 11.74 -7.95 -16.25
C GLY A 131 11.56 -6.47 -16.62
N PRO A 132 12.49 -5.57 -16.27
CA PRO A 132 12.51 -4.20 -16.79
C PRO A 132 12.50 -4.19 -18.31
N ILE A 133 11.59 -3.41 -18.91
CA ILE A 133 11.43 -3.33 -20.37
C ILE A 133 12.13 -2.11 -20.97
N SER A 134 12.51 -1.14 -20.15
CA SER A 134 13.37 -0.02 -20.54
C SER A 134 14.31 0.42 -19.42
N PRO A 135 15.51 0.92 -19.75
CA PRO A 135 16.32 1.63 -18.78
C PRO A 135 15.58 2.92 -18.33
N PRO A 136 15.86 3.42 -17.11
CA PRO A 136 15.32 4.70 -16.67
C PRO A 136 15.65 5.82 -17.68
N PRO A 137 14.69 6.67 -18.05
CA PRO A 137 14.96 7.78 -18.96
C PRO A 137 15.82 8.86 -18.29
N ALA A 138 16.62 9.58 -19.08
CA ALA A 138 17.33 10.76 -18.60
C ALA A 138 16.34 11.92 -18.46
N ARG A 139 15.81 12.14 -17.25
CA ARG A 139 14.85 13.21 -16.94
C ARG A 139 15.32 14.03 -15.76
N GLU A 140 15.49 15.33 -15.96
CA GLU A 140 15.80 16.25 -14.87
C GLU A 140 14.61 16.40 -13.91
N LYS A 141 14.91 16.58 -12.63
CA LYS A 141 13.92 16.89 -11.61
C LYS A 141 13.37 18.29 -11.82
N ALA A 142 12.05 18.46 -11.69
CA ALA A 142 11.40 19.75 -11.95
C ALA A 142 11.83 20.85 -10.97
N PHE A 143 12.30 20.47 -9.79
CA PHE A 143 12.88 21.36 -8.78
C PHE A 143 13.83 20.58 -7.85
N GLN A 144 14.54 21.30 -6.98
CA GLN A 144 15.38 20.69 -5.95
C GLN A 144 14.77 20.96 -4.56
N PRO A 145 14.47 19.92 -3.77
CA PRO A 145 14.03 20.10 -2.39
C PRO A 145 15.12 20.78 -1.55
N LEU A 146 14.70 21.58 -0.57
CA LEU A 146 15.56 22.11 0.47
C LEU A 146 16.09 20.95 1.31
N ARG A 147 17.41 20.85 1.44
CA ARG A 147 18.10 19.82 2.22
C ARG A 147 19.11 20.48 3.16
N PRO A 148 19.00 20.28 4.47
CA PRO A 148 19.99 20.77 5.43
C PRO A 148 21.41 20.29 5.10
N THR A 149 22.40 21.17 5.22
CA THR A 149 23.83 20.83 5.01
C THR A 149 24.56 20.53 6.32
N GLY A 150 23.87 19.90 7.27
CA GLY A 150 24.41 19.52 8.59
C GLY A 150 24.12 20.49 9.76
N ALA A 151 23.51 21.65 9.49
CA ALA A 151 22.94 22.52 10.52
C ALA A 151 21.42 22.34 10.59
N ASP A 152 20.82 22.67 11.74
CA ASP A 152 19.37 22.73 11.90
C ASP A 152 18.75 23.74 10.91
N LEU A 153 17.54 23.44 10.44
CA LEU A 153 16.81 24.24 9.46
C LEU A 153 15.54 24.83 10.08
N ASP A 154 15.57 26.14 10.31
CA ASP A 154 14.41 26.91 10.77
C ASP A 154 13.75 27.65 9.59
N LEU A 155 12.45 27.45 9.41
CA LEU A 155 11.64 28.10 8.38
C LEU A 155 10.41 28.77 9.00
N THR A 156 9.90 29.79 8.31
CA THR A 156 8.59 30.40 8.58
C THR A 156 7.71 30.31 7.35
N ALA A 157 6.40 30.17 7.54
CA ALA A 157 5.40 30.08 6.47
C ALA A 157 4.04 30.54 6.98
N ASP A 158 3.10 30.83 6.07
CA ASP A 158 1.70 31.01 6.44
C ASP A 158 1.06 29.64 6.74
N VAL A 159 1.47 28.63 5.97
CA VAL A 159 0.98 27.26 6.08
C VAL A 159 2.14 26.28 6.00
N VAL A 160 2.18 25.31 6.92
CA VAL A 160 3.01 24.11 6.78
C VAL A 160 2.14 22.89 6.52
N VAL A 161 2.46 22.14 5.46
CA VAL A 161 1.80 20.88 5.10
C VAL A 161 2.76 19.73 5.38
N VAL A 162 2.34 18.79 6.23
CA VAL A 162 3.11 17.61 6.62
C VAL A 162 2.62 16.40 5.84
N GLY A 163 3.42 15.93 4.90
CA GLY A 163 3.08 14.86 3.95
C GLY A 163 2.56 15.43 2.63
N SER A 164 3.11 14.94 1.53
CA SER A 164 2.86 15.45 0.17
C SER A 164 1.96 14.52 -0.67
N GLY A 165 1.28 13.58 -0.03
CA GLY A 165 0.45 12.55 -0.65
C GLY A 165 -0.79 13.08 -1.40
N ALA A 166 -1.81 12.22 -1.55
CA ALA A 166 -3.02 12.54 -2.30
C ALA A 166 -3.72 13.82 -1.83
N GLY A 167 -3.85 14.03 -0.51
CA GLY A 167 -4.46 15.24 0.01
C GLY A 167 -3.47 16.39 0.19
N GLY A 168 -2.32 16.13 0.83
CA GLY A 168 -1.33 17.16 1.15
C GLY A 168 -0.75 17.90 -0.06
N GLY A 169 -0.41 17.18 -1.14
CA GLY A 169 0.09 17.81 -2.36
C GLY A 169 -0.96 18.73 -3.02
N LEU A 170 -2.24 18.33 -3.01
CA LEU A 170 -3.34 19.14 -3.51
C LEU A 170 -3.56 20.39 -2.65
N ILE A 171 -3.62 20.22 -1.31
CA ILE A 171 -3.82 21.35 -0.38
C ILE A 171 -2.69 22.38 -0.53
N ALA A 172 -1.44 21.91 -0.60
CA ALA A 172 -0.29 22.80 -0.82
C ALA A 172 -0.44 23.62 -2.11
N GLY A 173 -0.82 22.98 -3.23
CA GLY A 173 -1.04 23.66 -4.50
C GLY A 173 -2.17 24.70 -4.44
N ARG A 174 -3.33 24.32 -3.90
CA ARG A 174 -4.49 25.23 -3.78
C ARG A 174 -4.22 26.44 -2.89
N LEU A 175 -3.53 26.25 -1.77
CA LEU A 175 -3.20 27.35 -0.86
C LEU A 175 -2.12 28.26 -1.44
N ALA A 176 -1.16 27.71 -2.18
CA ALA A 176 -0.19 28.51 -2.93
C ALA A 176 -0.87 29.32 -4.05
N ASP A 177 -1.81 28.75 -4.80
CA ASP A 177 -2.63 29.47 -5.79
C ASP A 177 -3.46 30.59 -5.16
N ALA A 178 -3.88 30.42 -3.91
CA ALA A 178 -4.55 31.45 -3.11
C ALA A 178 -3.59 32.52 -2.54
N GLY A 179 -2.29 32.43 -2.83
CA GLY A 179 -1.26 33.40 -2.44
C GLY A 179 -0.62 33.15 -1.08
N ALA A 180 -0.87 32.01 -0.43
CA ALA A 180 -0.22 31.68 0.84
C ALA A 180 1.24 31.25 0.62
N ASN A 181 2.12 31.64 1.55
CA ASN A 181 3.47 31.12 1.61
C ASN A 181 3.45 29.71 2.24
N VAL A 182 3.71 28.69 1.42
CA VAL A 182 3.59 27.27 1.81
C VAL A 182 4.96 26.61 1.96
N VAL A 183 5.11 25.83 3.04
CA VAL A 183 6.20 24.85 3.21
C VAL A 183 5.61 23.44 3.27
N VAL A 184 6.18 22.50 2.52
CA VAL A 184 5.82 21.08 2.52
C VAL A 184 6.96 20.26 3.12
N LEU A 185 6.67 19.42 4.11
CA LEU A 185 7.61 18.47 4.70
C LEU A 185 7.20 17.05 4.32
N GLU A 186 8.10 16.28 3.74
CA GLU A 186 7.87 14.90 3.30
C GLU A 186 8.88 13.94 3.92
N ALA A 187 8.42 12.81 4.45
CA ALA A 187 9.29 11.80 5.07
C ALA A 187 10.05 10.97 4.02
N GLY A 188 9.44 10.72 2.86
CA GLY A 188 10.09 10.03 1.73
C GLY A 188 10.98 10.96 0.88
N ARG A 189 11.60 10.40 -0.16
CA ARG A 189 12.48 11.13 -1.09
C ARG A 189 11.74 11.61 -2.33
N TYR A 190 12.25 12.68 -2.96
CA TYR A 190 11.83 13.06 -4.30
C TYR A 190 12.42 12.09 -5.32
N ARG A 191 11.54 11.32 -5.97
CA ARG A 191 11.86 10.49 -7.14
C ARG A 191 11.07 10.93 -8.36
N ASN A 192 11.70 10.92 -9.53
CA ASN A 192 11.04 11.13 -10.82
C ASN A 192 11.29 9.93 -11.75
N GLU A 193 10.94 10.07 -13.03
CA GLU A 193 11.08 9.03 -14.05
C GLU A 193 12.49 8.43 -14.11
N ALA A 194 13.54 9.25 -13.89
CA ALA A 194 14.94 8.80 -13.93
C ALA A 194 15.33 7.91 -12.74
N ASP A 195 14.55 7.93 -11.66
CA ASP A 195 14.81 7.17 -10.44
C ASP A 195 14.04 5.83 -10.40
N PHE A 196 13.13 5.59 -11.35
CA PHE A 196 12.34 4.36 -11.41
C PHE A 196 13.03 3.35 -12.33
N ALA A 197 13.30 2.14 -11.83
CA ALA A 197 14.05 1.11 -12.55
C ALA A 197 13.19 -0.08 -13.03
N GLN A 198 11.87 -0.04 -12.81
CA GLN A 198 10.97 -1.18 -13.07
C GLN A 198 11.35 -2.46 -12.30
N LEU A 199 12.08 -2.30 -11.20
CA LEU A 199 12.53 -3.38 -10.33
C LEU A 199 11.68 -3.39 -9.05
N GLU A 200 11.00 -4.51 -8.82
CA GLU A 200 10.04 -4.69 -7.74
C GLU A 200 10.65 -4.46 -6.36
N VAL A 201 11.70 -5.22 -6.02
CA VAL A 201 12.33 -5.15 -4.69
C VAL A 201 12.90 -3.76 -4.43
N PHE A 202 13.50 -3.13 -5.45
CA PHE A 202 14.00 -1.77 -5.35
C PHE A 202 12.87 -0.77 -5.05
N ALA A 203 11.76 -0.86 -5.78
CA ALA A 203 10.63 0.03 -5.58
C ALA A 203 10.02 -0.11 -4.19
N TYR A 204 9.86 -1.33 -3.68
CA TYR A 204 9.34 -1.56 -2.33
C TYR A 204 10.23 -0.94 -1.25
N LEU A 205 11.54 -1.17 -1.29
CA LEU A 205 12.47 -0.61 -0.31
C LEU A 205 12.54 0.92 -0.34
N ASN A 206 12.36 1.52 -1.52
CA ASN A 206 12.59 2.95 -1.71
C ASN A 206 11.31 3.79 -1.67
N SER A 207 10.18 3.23 -2.08
CA SER A 207 8.94 3.98 -2.35
C SER A 207 7.73 3.50 -1.56
N TYR A 208 7.89 2.53 -0.66
CA TYR A 208 6.82 2.05 0.22
C TYR A 208 7.16 2.27 1.69
N TRP A 209 6.14 2.58 2.47
CA TRP A 209 6.23 2.73 3.91
C TRP A 209 6.77 1.44 4.53
N ARG A 210 7.89 1.58 5.26
CA ARG A 210 8.63 0.47 5.90
C ARG A 210 9.04 -0.67 4.95
N GLY A 211 9.16 -0.40 3.65
CA GLY A 211 9.42 -1.45 2.67
C GLY A 211 8.32 -2.51 2.65
N SER A 212 7.04 -2.07 2.75
CA SER A 212 5.81 -2.90 2.68
C SER A 212 5.95 -4.10 1.71
N PRO A 213 5.22 -5.21 1.87
CA PRO A 213 4.02 -5.39 2.69
C PRO A 213 4.33 -5.49 4.19
N THR A 214 3.57 -4.77 5.04
CA THR A 214 3.77 -4.75 6.51
C THR A 214 2.53 -5.30 7.21
N PRO A 215 2.63 -6.30 8.09
CA PRO A 215 1.48 -6.79 8.83
C PRO A 215 1.02 -5.79 9.92
N THR A 216 -0.27 -5.83 10.26
CA THR A 216 -0.79 -5.22 11.50
C THR A 216 -0.16 -5.89 12.73
N GLY A 217 -0.19 -5.22 13.88
CA GLY A 217 0.40 -5.72 15.13
C GLY A 217 -0.21 -7.04 15.62
N ASP A 218 -1.46 -7.32 15.23
CA ASP A 218 -2.17 -8.59 15.45
C ASP A 218 -2.01 -9.60 14.30
N LEU A 219 -1.22 -9.28 13.28
CA LEU A 219 -0.89 -10.11 12.11
C LEU A 219 -2.09 -10.54 11.26
N ASN A 220 -3.20 -9.82 11.37
CA ASN A 220 -4.46 -10.14 10.71
C ASN A 220 -4.54 -9.60 9.29
N VAL A 221 -3.99 -8.41 9.03
CA VAL A 221 -4.04 -7.75 7.72
C VAL A 221 -2.65 -7.27 7.34
N THR A 222 -2.26 -7.46 6.09
CA THR A 222 -1.02 -6.91 5.54
C THR A 222 -1.32 -5.60 4.81
N VAL A 223 -0.71 -4.51 5.26
CA VAL A 223 -0.86 -3.17 4.69
C VAL A 223 0.26 -2.81 3.72
N MET A 224 -0.10 -2.09 2.66
CA MET A 224 0.80 -1.44 1.72
C MET A 224 0.49 0.05 1.65
N ALA A 225 1.49 0.90 1.82
CA ALA A 225 1.36 2.35 1.69
C ALA A 225 2.58 2.93 0.97
N GLY A 226 2.38 3.96 0.15
CA GLY A 226 3.48 4.65 -0.54
C GLY A 226 4.23 5.62 0.37
N SER A 227 5.53 5.77 0.13
CA SER A 227 6.43 6.68 0.82
C SER A 227 7.32 7.41 -0.20
N GLY A 228 7.25 8.73 -0.24
CA GLY A 228 7.93 9.52 -1.27
C GLY A 228 7.23 10.85 -1.51
N LEU A 229 7.89 11.76 -2.20
CA LEU A 229 7.27 13.03 -2.59
C LEU A 229 6.12 12.77 -3.58
N GLY A 230 4.89 13.14 -3.23
CA GLY A 230 3.64 12.74 -3.90
C GLY A 230 2.94 11.53 -3.26
N GLY A 231 3.57 10.88 -2.28
CA GLY A 231 3.08 9.73 -1.53
C GLY A 231 2.61 8.56 -2.41
N GLY A 232 1.54 7.88 -1.98
CA GLY A 232 0.94 6.77 -2.72
C GLY A 232 0.50 7.11 -4.15
N THR A 233 0.30 8.38 -4.51
CA THR A 233 -0.14 8.74 -5.88
C THR A 233 0.92 8.47 -6.93
N VAL A 234 2.20 8.42 -6.54
CA VAL A 234 3.33 8.11 -7.43
C VAL A 234 3.37 6.62 -7.77
N ILE A 235 2.98 5.73 -6.85
CA ILE A 235 3.15 4.28 -6.97
C ILE A 235 1.83 3.48 -6.99
N ASN A 236 0.67 4.10 -6.80
CA ASN A 236 -0.61 3.38 -6.88
C ASN A 236 -0.94 2.89 -8.30
N TRP A 237 -2.00 2.11 -8.45
CA TRP A 237 -2.42 1.56 -9.73
C TRP A 237 -3.36 2.45 -10.54
N THR A 238 -3.46 3.75 -10.25
CA THR A 238 -4.22 4.76 -11.02
C THR A 238 -5.74 4.59 -11.11
N ASN A 239 -6.34 3.68 -10.34
CA ASN A 239 -7.80 3.54 -10.31
C ASN A 239 -8.49 4.84 -9.83
N CYS A 240 -9.34 5.40 -10.68
CA CYS A 240 -10.13 6.59 -10.40
C CYS A 240 -11.62 6.22 -10.31
N LEU A 241 -12.12 6.08 -9.09
CA LEU A 241 -13.53 5.82 -8.80
C LEU A 241 -14.08 6.97 -7.96
N ARG A 242 -15.28 7.45 -8.33
CA ARG A 242 -15.99 8.48 -7.56
C ARG A 242 -16.60 7.89 -6.29
N THR A 243 -16.63 8.70 -5.23
CA THR A 243 -17.33 8.38 -3.99
C THR A 243 -18.80 8.14 -4.28
N LYS A 244 -19.37 7.06 -3.75
CA LYS A 244 -20.77 6.69 -4.00
C LYS A 244 -21.72 7.60 -3.21
N ASP A 245 -22.85 7.94 -3.80
CA ASP A 245 -23.80 8.88 -3.19
C ASP A 245 -24.36 8.40 -1.85
N TRP A 246 -24.57 7.09 -1.67
CA TRP A 246 -25.03 6.56 -0.39
C TRP A 246 -23.98 6.71 0.72
N VAL A 247 -22.69 6.68 0.38
CA VAL A 247 -21.60 6.94 1.33
C VAL A 247 -21.59 8.41 1.73
N ARG A 248 -21.74 9.31 0.74
CA ARG A 248 -21.84 10.76 0.98
C ARG A 248 -23.03 11.11 1.87
N ARG A 249 -24.20 10.52 1.61
CA ARG A 249 -25.40 10.68 2.46
C ARG A 249 -25.17 10.16 3.87
N GLN A 250 -24.46 9.04 4.04
CA GLN A 250 -24.09 8.54 5.36
C GLN A 250 -23.23 9.56 6.10
N TRP A 251 -22.18 10.10 5.47
CA TRP A 251 -21.33 11.11 6.09
C TRP A 251 -22.08 12.38 6.49
N ALA A 252 -23.01 12.84 5.65
CA ALA A 252 -23.86 13.97 5.97
C ALA A 252 -24.79 13.70 7.16
N ALA A 253 -25.42 12.52 7.20
CA ALA A 253 -26.42 12.18 8.20
C ALA A 253 -25.84 11.77 9.57
N GLU A 254 -24.70 11.08 9.58
CA GLU A 254 -24.13 10.47 10.78
C GLU A 254 -22.95 11.24 11.37
N HIS A 255 -22.34 12.15 10.61
CA HIS A 255 -21.10 12.83 11.00
C HIS A 255 -21.14 14.35 10.81
N GLY A 256 -22.28 14.93 10.43
CA GLY A 256 -22.44 16.38 10.31
C GLY A 256 -21.78 17.02 9.09
N LEU A 257 -21.23 16.23 8.15
CA LEU A 257 -20.66 16.72 6.88
C LEU A 257 -21.78 17.05 5.87
N SER A 258 -22.71 17.93 6.25
CA SER A 258 -23.96 18.17 5.52
C SER A 258 -23.80 18.58 4.05
N ASP A 259 -22.68 19.21 3.70
CA ASP A 259 -22.40 19.67 2.34
C ASP A 259 -21.88 18.56 1.42
N VAL A 260 -21.33 17.45 1.95
CA VAL A 260 -20.76 16.38 1.12
C VAL A 260 -21.80 15.61 0.32
N ALA A 261 -23.07 15.65 0.73
CA ALA A 261 -24.20 15.04 0.02
C ALA A 261 -24.91 16.01 -0.95
N THR A 262 -24.28 17.15 -1.28
CA THR A 262 -24.82 18.19 -2.15
C THR A 262 -23.92 18.45 -3.37
N GLU A 263 -24.40 19.27 -4.31
CA GLU A 263 -23.64 19.74 -5.47
C GLU A 263 -22.34 20.46 -5.11
N ALA A 264 -22.25 21.01 -3.89
CA ALA A 264 -21.02 21.66 -3.40
C ALA A 264 -19.82 20.70 -3.43
N PHE A 265 -20.05 19.41 -3.12
CA PHE A 265 -19.01 18.40 -3.16
C PHE A 265 -18.80 17.78 -4.54
N ASP A 266 -19.84 17.75 -5.38
CA ASP A 266 -19.69 17.35 -6.79
C ASP A 266 -18.70 18.27 -7.52
N ARG A 267 -18.73 19.58 -7.25
CA ARG A 267 -17.74 20.54 -7.76
C ARG A 267 -16.30 20.14 -7.43
N HIS A 268 -16.03 19.63 -6.23
CA HIS A 268 -14.70 19.16 -5.84
C HIS A 268 -14.31 17.86 -6.56
N LEU A 269 -15.25 16.91 -6.67
CA LEU A 269 -15.04 15.67 -7.41
C LEU A 269 -14.77 15.95 -8.90
N ASP A 270 -15.53 16.86 -9.51
CA ASP A 270 -15.40 17.25 -10.91
C ASP A 270 -14.09 17.98 -11.18
N ALA A 271 -13.71 18.93 -10.32
CA ALA A 271 -12.43 19.63 -10.45
C ALA A 271 -11.25 18.66 -10.39
N VAL A 272 -11.22 17.77 -9.39
CA VAL A 272 -10.19 16.73 -9.27
C VAL A 272 -10.17 15.81 -10.49
N TRP A 273 -11.34 15.37 -10.96
CA TRP A 273 -11.47 14.50 -12.13
C TRP A 273 -10.87 15.15 -13.38
N GLN A 274 -11.15 16.45 -13.59
CA GLN A 274 -10.66 17.22 -14.72
C GLN A 274 -9.15 17.51 -14.63
N GLU A 275 -8.65 17.95 -13.49
CA GLU A 275 -7.24 18.33 -13.27
C GLU A 275 -6.27 17.15 -13.36
N LEU A 276 -6.75 15.97 -12.93
CA LEU A 276 -6.04 14.70 -13.12
C LEU A 276 -6.19 14.13 -14.53
N SER A 277 -6.98 14.77 -15.40
CA SER A 277 -7.30 14.32 -16.76
C SER A 277 -7.75 12.86 -16.79
N VAL A 278 -8.70 12.51 -15.92
CA VAL A 278 -9.16 11.13 -15.77
C VAL A 278 -9.83 10.64 -17.06
N THR A 279 -9.41 9.49 -17.55
CA THR A 279 -9.84 8.89 -18.83
C THR A 279 -10.06 7.37 -18.73
N ASP A 280 -10.87 6.81 -19.62
CA ASP A 280 -11.06 5.36 -19.81
C ASP A 280 -10.17 4.78 -20.93
N LYS A 281 -9.46 5.62 -21.68
CA LYS A 281 -8.68 5.19 -22.85
C LYS A 281 -7.34 4.52 -22.54
N CYS A 282 -6.92 4.51 -21.28
CA CYS A 282 -5.66 3.91 -20.81
C CYS A 282 -5.90 2.64 -19.98
N SER A 283 -6.97 1.90 -20.28
CA SER A 283 -7.46 0.78 -19.45
C SER A 283 -7.61 -0.53 -20.24
N GLU A 284 -6.54 -0.93 -20.91
CA GLU A 284 -6.50 -2.20 -21.65
C GLU A 284 -6.79 -3.38 -20.73
N LEU A 285 -7.64 -4.30 -21.21
CA LEU A 285 -7.92 -5.55 -20.53
C LEU A 285 -6.91 -6.61 -20.98
N ASN A 286 -5.96 -6.94 -20.11
CA ASN A 286 -5.06 -8.10 -20.28
C ASN A 286 -5.81 -9.43 -20.03
N GLY A 287 -5.09 -10.57 -20.11
CA GLY A 287 -5.68 -11.90 -19.94
C GLY A 287 -6.51 -12.08 -18.66
N PRO A 288 -6.01 -11.72 -17.46
CA PRO A 288 -6.80 -11.78 -16.23
C PRO A 288 -8.09 -10.95 -16.30
N GLN A 289 -8.06 -9.73 -16.85
CA GLN A 289 -9.26 -8.89 -16.81
C GLN A 289 -10.27 -9.34 -17.88
N GLN A 290 -9.80 -9.90 -19.00
CA GLN A 290 -10.67 -10.56 -19.97
C GLN A 290 -11.33 -11.80 -19.38
N ALA A 291 -10.61 -12.58 -18.55
CA ALA A 291 -11.19 -13.71 -17.82
C ALA A 291 -12.26 -13.24 -16.84
N MET A 292 -12.00 -12.17 -16.08
CA MET A 292 -13.00 -11.53 -15.22
C MET A 292 -14.25 -11.13 -16.02
N ARG A 293 -14.09 -10.45 -17.15
CA ARG A 293 -15.20 -10.04 -18.01
C ARG A 293 -16.04 -11.25 -18.45
N ARG A 294 -15.40 -12.31 -18.97
CA ARG A 294 -16.10 -13.54 -19.38
C ARG A 294 -16.88 -14.17 -18.22
N GLY A 295 -16.27 -14.25 -17.04
CA GLY A 295 -16.93 -14.79 -15.85
C GLY A 295 -18.13 -13.96 -15.41
N ALA A 296 -18.00 -12.63 -15.42
CA ALA A 296 -19.09 -11.72 -15.07
C ALA A 296 -20.24 -11.82 -16.07
N GLU A 297 -19.96 -11.82 -17.37
CA GLU A 297 -20.94 -12.02 -18.44
C GLU A 297 -21.68 -13.35 -18.30
N ALA A 298 -20.96 -14.44 -18.04
CA ALA A 298 -21.54 -15.77 -17.86
C ALA A 298 -22.45 -15.88 -16.62
N LEU A 299 -22.17 -15.09 -15.57
CA LEU A 299 -22.98 -15.02 -14.35
C LEU A 299 -24.10 -13.97 -14.41
N GLY A 300 -24.14 -13.15 -15.46
CA GLY A 300 -25.04 -12.01 -15.56
C GLY A 300 -24.74 -10.90 -14.54
N TRP A 301 -23.49 -10.75 -14.11
CA TRP A 301 -23.05 -9.71 -13.19
C TRP A 301 -22.58 -8.46 -13.94
N SER A 302 -22.58 -7.31 -13.25
CA SER A 302 -21.93 -6.09 -13.74
C SER A 302 -20.47 -6.34 -14.16
N PHE A 303 -20.01 -5.67 -15.22
CA PHE A 303 -18.59 -5.49 -15.51
C PHE A 303 -18.36 -4.06 -16.00
N ALA A 304 -17.33 -3.41 -15.47
CA ALA A 304 -16.90 -2.09 -15.88
C ALA A 304 -15.39 -2.04 -16.09
N THR A 305 -14.97 -1.22 -17.05
CA THR A 305 -13.57 -0.82 -17.19
C THR A 305 -13.30 0.38 -16.28
N VAL A 306 -12.20 0.34 -15.53
CA VAL A 306 -11.83 1.39 -14.56
C VAL A 306 -11.26 2.63 -15.26
N ASN A 307 -11.63 3.83 -14.81
CA ASN A 307 -11.04 5.10 -15.26
C ASN A 307 -9.70 5.39 -14.57
N ARG A 308 -8.82 6.18 -15.20
CA ARG A 308 -7.45 6.42 -14.70
C ARG A 308 -6.94 7.84 -14.92
N ASN A 309 -6.07 8.28 -14.02
CA ASN A 309 -5.31 9.54 -14.12
C ASN A 309 -4.00 9.34 -14.90
N TRP A 310 -4.13 9.07 -16.20
CA TRP A 310 -3.01 8.77 -17.11
C TRP A 310 -3.05 9.65 -18.35
N ASP A 311 -1.96 10.32 -18.66
CA ASP A 311 -1.83 11.12 -19.88
C ASP A 311 -1.86 10.21 -21.13
N GLU A 312 -2.96 10.28 -21.88
CA GLU A 312 -3.19 9.52 -23.10
C GLU A 312 -2.04 9.66 -24.11
N SER A 313 -1.40 10.83 -24.19
CA SER A 313 -0.34 11.10 -25.18
C SER A 313 0.99 10.40 -24.86
N ARG A 314 1.15 9.93 -23.61
CA ARG A 314 2.34 9.25 -23.10
C ARG A 314 2.05 7.81 -22.70
N HIS A 315 0.83 7.32 -22.94
CA HIS A 315 0.41 5.98 -22.55
C HIS A 315 1.14 4.91 -23.34
N ASP A 316 1.66 3.93 -22.61
CA ASP A 316 2.23 2.70 -23.16
C ASP A 316 1.74 1.50 -22.32
N PRO A 317 0.88 0.62 -22.87
CA PRO A 317 0.40 -0.55 -22.15
C PRO A 317 1.51 -1.55 -21.80
N ALA A 318 2.67 -1.51 -22.46
CA ALA A 318 3.82 -2.31 -22.05
C ALA A 318 4.40 -1.85 -20.71
N MET A 319 4.35 -0.53 -20.43
CA MET A 319 4.88 0.10 -19.21
C MET A 319 3.86 0.12 -18.06
N ALA A 320 2.57 0.08 -18.37
CA ALA A 320 1.49 0.27 -17.39
C ALA A 320 1.50 -0.76 -16.24
N GLY A 321 1.98 -1.98 -16.49
CA GLY A 321 2.08 -3.02 -15.46
C GLY A 321 3.11 -2.75 -14.37
N TYR A 322 4.06 -1.84 -14.61
CA TYR A 322 5.13 -1.49 -13.68
C TYR A 322 4.76 -0.36 -12.73
N LEU A 323 3.49 0.05 -12.72
CA LEU A 323 3.08 1.23 -12.00
C LEU A 323 3.23 1.20 -10.49
N GLY A 324 3.17 -0.01 -9.93
CA GLY A 324 3.53 -0.27 -8.54
C GLY A 324 4.98 0.12 -8.23
N PHE A 325 5.83 0.28 -9.23
CA PHE A 325 7.27 0.51 -9.11
C PHE A 325 7.71 1.93 -9.49
N GLY A 326 6.74 2.79 -9.77
CA GLY A 326 6.98 4.12 -10.32
C GLY A 326 6.83 4.14 -11.85
N ASP A 327 6.39 5.28 -12.36
CA ASP A 327 6.08 5.44 -13.77
C ASP A 327 7.26 6.04 -14.54
N GLN A 328 7.97 5.22 -15.32
CA GLN A 328 9.05 5.66 -16.20
C GLN A 328 8.54 6.44 -17.43
N SER A 329 7.29 6.23 -17.87
CA SER A 329 6.74 6.93 -19.05
C SER A 329 6.47 8.42 -18.79
N GLY A 330 6.30 8.76 -17.51
CA GLY A 330 5.96 10.08 -17.05
C GLY A 330 4.49 10.47 -17.33
N ALA A 331 3.65 9.52 -17.71
CA ALA A 331 2.25 9.74 -18.07
C ALA A 331 1.30 9.79 -16.86
N LYS A 332 1.63 9.12 -15.76
CA LYS A 332 0.85 9.13 -14.53
C LYS A 332 0.73 10.56 -13.98
N ARG A 333 -0.50 11.01 -13.77
CA ARG A 333 -0.82 12.34 -13.23
C ARG A 333 -0.94 12.29 -11.70
N SER A 334 0.19 12.10 -11.01
CA SER A 334 0.29 12.11 -9.55
C SER A 334 0.10 13.51 -8.96
N THR A 335 -0.15 13.62 -7.64
CA THR A 335 -0.28 14.95 -7.00
C THR A 335 1.00 15.77 -7.05
N LEU A 336 2.14 15.10 -7.09
CA LEU A 336 3.45 15.71 -7.34
C LEU A 336 3.43 16.54 -8.64
N LYS A 337 2.98 15.95 -9.76
CA LYS A 337 2.98 16.60 -11.07
C LYS A 337 1.85 17.61 -11.24
N VAL A 338 0.66 17.30 -10.74
CA VAL A 338 -0.53 18.13 -11.00
C VAL A 338 -0.58 19.37 -10.11
N TYR A 339 -0.08 19.28 -8.87
CA TYR A 339 -0.24 20.36 -7.89
C TYR A 339 1.10 20.86 -7.35
N LEU A 340 1.99 19.97 -6.92
CA LEU A 340 3.20 20.39 -6.20
C LEU A 340 4.25 21.02 -7.11
N GLU A 341 4.56 20.40 -8.25
CA GLU A 341 5.49 20.96 -9.25
C GLU A 341 5.05 22.37 -9.72
N PRO A 342 3.80 22.59 -10.15
CA PRO A 342 3.30 23.93 -10.45
C PRO A 342 3.39 24.90 -9.26
N ALA A 343 3.08 24.46 -8.04
CA ALA A 343 3.13 25.33 -6.86
C ALA A 343 4.56 25.81 -6.51
N VAL A 344 5.56 24.96 -6.73
CA VAL A 344 6.97 25.35 -6.60
C VAL A 344 7.34 26.34 -7.71
N ALA A 345 6.99 26.02 -8.95
CA ALA A 345 7.39 26.82 -10.12
C ALA A 345 6.73 28.21 -10.17
N ALA A 346 5.44 28.30 -9.84
CA ALA A 346 4.67 29.54 -9.95
C ALA A 346 4.74 30.42 -8.69
N HIS A 347 4.79 29.80 -7.50
CA HIS A 347 4.60 30.50 -6.22
C HIS A 347 5.80 30.38 -5.27
N GLY A 348 6.86 29.67 -5.65
CA GLY A 348 8.03 29.48 -4.79
C GLY A 348 7.74 28.63 -3.55
N THR A 349 6.75 27.72 -3.62
CA THR A 349 6.48 26.76 -2.55
C THR A 349 7.76 26.01 -2.19
N ARG A 350 8.07 25.94 -0.89
CA ARG A 350 9.31 25.30 -0.40
C ARG A 350 9.02 23.86 0.02
N VAL A 351 9.87 22.93 -0.38
CA VAL A 351 9.69 21.50 -0.11
C VAL A 351 10.94 20.95 0.58
N VAL A 352 10.78 20.20 1.65
CA VAL A 352 11.85 19.44 2.32
C VAL A 352 11.50 17.95 2.22
N ASP A 353 12.33 17.17 1.53
CA ASP A 353 12.20 15.71 1.45
C ASP A 353 13.09 14.99 2.48
N GLY A 354 12.75 13.76 2.86
CA GLY A 354 13.47 13.01 3.90
C GLY A 354 13.31 13.57 5.32
N CYS A 355 12.29 14.38 5.57
CA CYS A 355 11.98 14.98 6.87
C CYS A 355 10.82 14.25 7.56
N HIS A 356 11.13 13.49 8.60
CA HIS A 356 10.13 12.84 9.44
C HIS A 356 9.65 13.82 10.53
N VAL A 357 8.44 14.33 10.40
CA VAL A 357 7.83 15.22 11.41
C VAL A 357 7.50 14.42 12.68
N GLU A 358 8.03 14.87 13.81
CA GLU A 358 7.88 14.18 15.09
C GLU A 358 6.66 14.68 15.87
N ARG A 359 6.42 16.01 15.87
CA ARG A 359 5.38 16.66 16.68
C ARG A 359 4.90 18.00 16.11
N VAL A 360 3.69 18.39 16.48
CA VAL A 360 3.11 19.72 16.29
C VAL A 360 3.56 20.64 17.42
N LEU A 361 3.88 21.89 17.10
CA LEU A 361 4.15 22.95 18.06
C LEU A 361 2.84 23.65 18.40
N VAL A 362 2.54 23.80 19.69
CA VAL A 362 1.31 24.44 20.18
C VAL A 362 1.66 25.60 21.10
N GLU A 363 1.13 26.79 20.83
CA GLU A 363 1.33 28.01 21.62
C GLU A 363 -0.04 28.65 21.90
N GLY A 364 -0.33 28.97 23.17
CA GLY A 364 -1.63 29.54 23.54
C GLY A 364 -2.83 28.64 23.20
N GLY A 365 -2.63 27.32 23.18
CA GLY A 365 -3.65 26.34 22.78
C GLY A 365 -3.91 26.25 21.27
N ARG A 366 -3.10 26.90 20.43
CA ARG A 366 -3.24 26.92 18.97
C ARG A 366 -2.01 26.32 18.29
N ALA A 367 -2.20 25.79 17.08
CA ALA A 367 -1.06 25.37 16.26
C ALA A 367 -0.14 26.54 15.94
N ALA A 368 1.17 26.34 16.10
CA ALA A 368 2.22 27.33 15.87
C ALA A 368 3.32 26.84 14.93
N GLY A 369 3.24 25.59 14.46
CA GLY A 369 4.22 24.99 13.57
C GLY A 369 4.41 23.51 13.81
N VAL A 370 5.51 22.98 13.30
CA VAL A 370 5.92 21.58 13.47
C VAL A 370 7.43 21.47 13.64
N THR A 371 7.88 20.38 14.25
CA THR A 371 9.30 20.03 14.30
C THR A 371 9.50 18.55 14.00
N GLY A 372 10.61 18.24 13.35
CA GLY A 372 10.94 16.91 12.88
C GLY A 372 12.41 16.72 12.63
N ARG A 373 12.75 15.53 12.14
CA ARG A 373 14.13 15.12 11.85
C ARG A 373 14.30 14.88 10.37
N TRP A 374 15.22 15.60 9.77
CA TRP A 374 15.71 15.31 8.43
C TRP A 374 16.88 14.33 8.49
N LEU A 375 16.91 13.39 7.56
CA LEU A 375 18.02 12.47 7.36
C LEU A 375 18.54 12.60 5.93
N ALA A 376 19.84 12.47 5.70
CA ALA A 376 20.42 12.28 4.38
C ALA A 376 20.06 10.88 3.83
N GLU A 377 20.00 10.73 2.50
CA GLU A 377 19.59 9.45 1.88
C GLU A 377 20.57 8.31 2.17
N ASP A 378 21.86 8.62 2.21
CA ASP A 378 22.93 7.71 2.60
C ASP A 378 23.09 7.57 4.13
N GLY A 379 22.26 8.27 4.92
CA GLY A 379 22.35 8.31 6.38
C GLY A 379 23.56 9.07 6.92
N SER A 380 24.33 9.77 6.08
CA SER A 380 25.57 10.46 6.47
C SER A 380 25.35 11.69 7.36
N ALA A 381 24.15 12.28 7.31
CA ALA A 381 23.80 13.47 8.05
C ALA A 381 22.36 13.43 8.57
N SER A 382 22.12 14.17 9.64
CA SER A 382 20.79 14.42 10.21
C SER A 382 20.71 15.86 10.70
N ALA A 383 19.53 16.46 10.65
CA ALA A 383 19.28 17.80 11.16
C ALA A 383 17.88 17.92 11.75
N THR A 384 17.69 18.82 12.71
CA THR A 384 16.35 19.22 13.16
C THR A 384 15.76 20.17 12.13
N VAL A 385 14.51 19.96 11.74
CA VAL A 385 13.76 20.88 10.89
C VAL A 385 12.60 21.42 11.71
N THR A 386 12.53 22.74 11.82
CA THR A 386 11.44 23.44 12.50
C THR A 386 10.78 24.41 11.52
N VAL A 387 9.46 24.33 11.39
CA VAL A 387 8.69 25.27 10.58
C VAL A 387 7.66 25.94 11.47
N ARG A 388 7.76 27.26 11.64
CA ARG A 388 6.74 28.05 12.34
C ARG A 388 5.69 28.52 11.35
N ALA A 389 4.43 28.18 11.63
CA ALA A 389 3.29 28.57 10.80
C ALA A 389 2.02 28.63 11.66
N PRO A 390 1.16 29.66 11.46
CA PRO A 390 -0.11 29.81 12.17
C PRO A 390 -1.21 28.85 11.69
N VAL A 391 -0.95 28.13 10.60
CA VAL A 391 -1.77 27.04 10.07
C VAL A 391 -0.88 25.82 9.80
N VAL A 392 -1.28 24.68 10.35
CA VAL A 392 -0.61 23.38 10.18
C VAL A 392 -1.59 22.40 9.57
N VAL A 393 -1.20 21.74 8.49
CA VAL A 393 -1.98 20.66 7.87
C VAL A 393 -1.24 19.34 8.05
N ILE A 394 -1.84 18.39 8.75
CA ILE A 394 -1.35 17.03 8.89
C ILE A 394 -1.96 16.18 7.77
N ALA A 395 -1.10 15.71 6.87
CA ALA A 395 -1.43 14.96 5.67
C ALA A 395 -0.46 13.77 5.43
N ALA A 396 0.03 13.15 6.51
CA ALA A 396 1.03 12.07 6.51
C ALA A 396 0.44 10.67 6.24
N GLY A 397 -0.86 10.56 5.97
CA GLY A 397 -1.59 9.32 5.74
C GLY A 397 -2.17 8.72 7.02
N ALA A 398 -3.16 7.83 6.88
CA ALA A 398 -3.91 7.24 8.01
C ALA A 398 -3.10 6.29 8.92
N LEU A 399 -1.81 6.11 8.65
CA LEU A 399 -0.89 5.39 9.52
C LEU A 399 -0.04 6.36 10.35
N GLU A 400 0.43 7.47 9.78
CA GLU A 400 1.40 8.37 10.43
C GLU A 400 0.77 9.66 10.97
N SER A 401 -0.29 10.19 10.36
CA SER A 401 -1.04 11.34 10.86
C SER A 401 -1.50 11.20 12.32
N PRO A 402 -2.14 10.09 12.74
CA PRO A 402 -2.52 9.92 14.16
C PRO A 402 -1.30 9.85 15.07
N VAL A 403 -0.19 9.28 14.61
CA VAL A 403 1.03 9.11 15.41
C VAL A 403 1.71 10.44 15.69
N ILE A 404 1.70 11.37 14.74
CA ILE A 404 2.16 12.76 14.97
C ILE A 404 1.32 13.42 16.07
N LEU A 405 -0.02 13.27 16.05
CA LEU A 405 -0.90 13.83 17.06
C LEU A 405 -0.72 13.17 18.43
N LEU A 406 -0.61 11.83 18.49
CA LEU A 406 -0.36 11.08 19.71
C LEU A 406 0.96 11.50 20.38
N ARG A 407 2.04 11.66 19.59
CA ARG A 407 3.33 12.17 20.08
C ARG A 407 3.26 13.62 20.55
N SER A 408 2.29 14.38 20.05
CA SER A 408 2.06 15.78 20.41
C SER A 408 1.09 15.94 21.60
N GLY A 409 0.37 14.88 21.99
CA GLY A 409 -0.60 14.92 23.10
C GLY A 409 -1.86 15.75 22.81
N ILE A 410 -2.31 15.80 21.56
CA ILE A 410 -3.44 16.63 21.09
C ILE A 410 -4.41 15.82 20.22
N GLY A 411 -5.57 16.39 19.87
CA GLY A 411 -6.56 15.82 18.94
C GLY A 411 -7.67 15.02 19.62
N GLY A 412 -7.74 15.03 20.94
CA GLY A 412 -8.77 14.35 21.72
C GLY A 412 -8.66 12.81 21.78
N PRO A 413 -9.67 12.15 22.36
CA PRO A 413 -9.64 10.71 22.64
C PRO A 413 -9.77 9.82 21.40
N ALA A 414 -10.23 10.37 20.27
CA ALA A 414 -10.47 9.62 19.03
C ALA A 414 -9.21 9.42 18.18
N VAL A 415 -8.09 10.07 18.50
CA VAL A 415 -6.86 9.97 17.69
C VAL A 415 -6.37 8.53 17.60
N GLY A 416 -6.16 8.08 16.36
CA GLY A 416 -5.71 6.74 16.03
C GLY A 416 -6.84 5.71 16.05
N ASP A 417 -8.02 5.99 16.59
CA ASP A 417 -9.15 5.07 16.50
C ASP A 417 -9.82 5.14 15.12
N TYR A 418 -10.73 4.20 14.83
CA TYR A 418 -11.51 4.14 13.58
C TYR A 418 -10.69 3.91 12.31
N LEU A 419 -9.52 3.27 12.41
CA LEU A 419 -8.74 2.86 11.23
C LEU A 419 -9.58 1.92 10.35
N ARG A 420 -9.80 2.32 9.09
CA ARG A 420 -10.47 1.52 8.06
C ARG A 420 -9.46 1.05 7.04
N LEU A 421 -9.64 -0.17 6.53
CA LEU A 421 -8.63 -0.79 5.67
C LEU A 421 -9.15 -1.22 4.30
N HIS A 422 -10.45 -1.30 4.06
CA HIS A 422 -10.97 -2.09 2.93
C HIS A 422 -10.27 -3.46 2.80
N PRO A 423 -10.40 -4.34 3.80
CA PRO A 423 -9.72 -5.62 3.79
C PRO A 423 -10.10 -6.42 2.53
N CYS A 424 -9.10 -7.03 1.91
CA CYS A 424 -9.24 -7.77 0.65
C CYS A 424 -8.91 -9.25 0.83
N THR A 425 -9.78 -10.14 0.36
CA THR A 425 -9.44 -11.54 0.08
C THR A 425 -8.88 -11.71 -1.31
N VAL A 426 -8.03 -12.73 -1.53
CA VAL A 426 -7.45 -13.02 -2.84
C VAL A 426 -7.74 -14.46 -3.25
N THR A 427 -8.17 -14.63 -4.49
CA THR A 427 -8.25 -15.93 -5.18
C THR A 427 -7.41 -15.90 -6.44
N MET A 428 -6.85 -17.04 -6.81
CA MET A 428 -6.08 -17.23 -8.03
C MET A 428 -6.70 -18.37 -8.83
N GLY A 429 -6.99 -18.14 -10.11
CA GLY A 429 -7.50 -19.15 -11.03
C GLY A 429 -6.46 -19.48 -12.09
N ASP A 430 -6.19 -20.77 -12.34
CA ASP A 430 -5.38 -21.25 -13.45
C ASP A 430 -6.25 -21.50 -14.68
N TYR A 431 -5.84 -20.95 -15.83
CA TYR A 431 -6.54 -21.09 -17.11
C TYR A 431 -5.76 -21.96 -18.11
N GLY A 432 -4.56 -22.42 -17.74
CA GLY A 432 -3.69 -23.29 -18.54
C GLY A 432 -3.14 -22.66 -19.82
N THR A 433 -3.17 -21.33 -19.92
CA THR A 433 -2.58 -20.53 -21.01
C THR A 433 -2.00 -19.25 -20.41
N ASP A 434 -0.87 -18.77 -20.94
CA ASP A 434 -0.26 -17.53 -20.48
C ASP A 434 -1.24 -16.35 -20.60
N LEU A 435 -1.55 -15.73 -19.46
CA LEU A 435 -2.49 -14.61 -19.39
C LEU A 435 -1.79 -13.25 -19.39
N LYS A 436 -0.46 -13.20 -19.28
CA LYS A 436 0.35 -11.97 -19.23
C LYS A 436 -0.17 -10.98 -18.20
N ALA A 437 -0.33 -11.43 -16.96
CA ALA A 437 -0.87 -10.62 -15.88
C ALA A 437 -0.05 -9.36 -15.59
N TRP A 438 1.23 -9.33 -15.97
CA TRP A 438 2.12 -8.17 -15.86
C TRP A 438 1.90 -7.11 -16.95
N TRP A 439 1.20 -7.42 -18.04
CA TRP A 439 1.03 -6.50 -19.17
C TRP A 439 -0.27 -5.70 -19.06
N GLY A 440 -0.28 -4.47 -19.61
CA GLY A 440 -1.47 -3.63 -19.69
C GLY A 440 -1.77 -2.90 -18.38
N ALA A 441 -2.96 -2.32 -18.28
CA ALA A 441 -3.30 -1.47 -17.14
C ALA A 441 -3.73 -2.27 -15.88
N PRO A 442 -3.16 -1.98 -14.69
CA PRO A 442 -3.46 -2.69 -13.46
C PRO A 442 -4.86 -2.46 -12.95
N HIS A 443 -5.59 -3.50 -12.57
CA HIS A 443 -6.96 -3.35 -12.06
C HIS A 443 -7.93 -2.71 -13.05
N ALA A 444 -7.80 -3.01 -14.34
CA ALA A 444 -8.67 -2.43 -15.37
C ALA A 444 -10.09 -3.01 -15.39
N GLY A 445 -10.29 -4.22 -14.85
CA GLY A 445 -11.62 -4.82 -14.70
C GLY A 445 -12.19 -4.66 -13.29
N LEU A 446 -13.47 -4.30 -13.22
CA LEU A 446 -14.23 -4.12 -11.98
C LEU A 446 -15.61 -4.78 -12.08
N VAL A 447 -15.97 -5.57 -11.09
CA VAL A 447 -17.35 -6.01 -10.81
C VAL A 447 -17.84 -5.24 -9.58
N ASN A 448 -18.91 -4.46 -9.73
CA ASN A 448 -19.46 -3.60 -8.68
C ASN A 448 -20.90 -3.94 -8.27
N GLU A 449 -21.45 -5.04 -8.81
CA GLU A 449 -22.75 -5.64 -8.47
C GLU A 449 -23.02 -5.68 -6.96
N PHE A 450 -21.97 -5.96 -6.18
CA PHE A 450 -22.06 -6.18 -4.74
C PHE A 450 -21.67 -4.96 -3.90
N ALA A 451 -21.54 -3.77 -4.49
CA ALA A 451 -21.06 -2.58 -3.80
C ALA A 451 -21.99 -2.11 -2.66
N ASN A 452 -23.26 -2.52 -2.69
CA ASN A 452 -24.28 -2.13 -1.72
C ASN A 452 -25.28 -3.27 -1.48
N VAL A 453 -24.86 -4.28 -0.72
CA VAL A 453 -25.64 -5.49 -0.42
C VAL A 453 -26.40 -5.37 0.91
N GLU A 454 -25.88 -4.59 1.87
CA GLU A 454 -26.45 -4.43 3.20
C GLU A 454 -26.30 -2.97 3.66
N ASP A 455 -27.35 -2.15 3.45
CA ASP A 455 -27.46 -0.78 3.98
C ASP A 455 -26.24 0.13 3.71
N GLY A 456 -25.79 0.18 2.46
CA GLY A 456 -24.63 0.97 2.04
C GLY A 456 -23.31 0.21 2.12
N TYR A 457 -23.28 -1.01 2.66
CA TYR A 457 -22.10 -1.85 2.79
C TYR A 457 -22.13 -3.03 1.82
N GLY A 458 -20.94 -3.46 1.40
CA GLY A 458 -20.78 -4.43 0.33
C GLY A 458 -19.32 -4.63 -0.02
N PHE A 459 -19.06 -5.12 -1.22
CA PHE A 459 -17.71 -5.33 -1.73
C PHE A 459 -17.62 -5.11 -3.23
N LEU A 460 -16.40 -4.85 -3.71
CA LEU A 460 -16.04 -4.84 -5.12
C LEU A 460 -15.20 -6.09 -5.43
N VAL A 461 -15.28 -6.59 -6.66
CA VAL A 461 -14.30 -7.56 -7.15
C VAL A 461 -13.44 -6.90 -8.22
N GLU A 462 -12.13 -6.83 -7.99
CA GLU A 462 -11.16 -6.18 -8.89
C GLU A 462 -10.14 -7.19 -9.40
N GLY A 463 -9.75 -7.04 -10.67
CA GLY A 463 -8.73 -7.87 -11.30
C GLY A 463 -7.34 -7.42 -10.90
N VAL A 464 -6.53 -8.27 -10.29
CA VAL A 464 -5.18 -7.89 -9.83
C VAL A 464 -4.16 -8.22 -10.90
N GLN A 465 -3.27 -7.27 -11.16
CA GLN A 465 -2.01 -7.57 -11.81
C GLN A 465 -1.01 -8.01 -10.75
N TYR A 466 -0.25 -9.05 -11.04
CA TYR A 466 0.71 -9.57 -10.11
C TYR A 466 2.10 -9.55 -10.71
N THR A 467 3.05 -9.33 -9.82
CA THR A 467 4.48 -9.28 -10.05
C THR A 467 5.11 -10.53 -9.46
N THR A 468 6.33 -10.83 -9.84
CA THR A 468 6.92 -12.14 -9.56
C THR A 468 7.31 -12.30 -8.10
N GLY A 469 7.87 -11.26 -7.47
CA GLY A 469 8.26 -11.27 -6.06
C GLY A 469 7.05 -11.30 -5.12
N LEU A 470 6.15 -10.31 -5.23
CA LEU A 470 4.99 -10.18 -4.35
C LEU A 470 4.07 -11.39 -4.43
N GLY A 471 3.76 -11.86 -5.64
CA GLY A 471 2.83 -12.98 -5.72
C GLY A 471 3.45 -14.31 -5.30
N ALA A 472 4.76 -14.54 -5.55
CA ALA A 472 5.44 -15.70 -4.98
C ALA A 472 5.44 -15.66 -3.44
N SER A 473 5.77 -14.52 -2.84
CA SER A 473 5.79 -14.38 -1.36
C SER A 473 4.40 -14.44 -0.71
N SER A 474 3.34 -14.24 -1.50
CA SER A 474 1.94 -14.33 -1.08
C SER A 474 1.37 -15.75 -1.15
N VAL A 475 2.02 -16.68 -1.85
CA VAL A 475 1.62 -18.09 -1.85
C VAL A 475 1.95 -18.69 -0.48
N PRO A 476 0.96 -19.23 0.27
CA PRO A 476 1.23 -19.85 1.56
C PRO A 476 2.22 -21.02 1.40
N PHE A 477 3.34 -20.97 2.10
CA PHE A 477 4.37 -22.02 2.00
C PHE A 477 3.92 -23.30 2.73
N THR A 478 4.14 -24.45 2.08
CA THR A 478 3.92 -25.79 2.67
C THR A 478 5.19 -26.63 2.57
N THR A 479 5.71 -26.80 1.36
CA THR A 479 6.99 -27.44 1.05
C THR A 479 7.63 -26.74 -0.16
N GLY A 480 8.93 -26.91 -0.37
CA GLY A 480 9.63 -26.35 -1.53
C GLY A 480 9.09 -26.90 -2.85
N LEU A 481 8.77 -28.20 -2.90
CA LEU A 481 8.12 -28.83 -4.07
C LEU A 481 6.76 -28.20 -4.39
N ALA A 482 5.88 -28.10 -3.39
CA ALA A 482 4.55 -27.55 -3.59
C ALA A 482 4.59 -26.06 -3.98
N HIS A 483 5.63 -25.33 -3.56
CA HIS A 483 5.84 -23.96 -3.99
C HIS A 483 6.30 -23.89 -5.46
N LYS A 484 7.28 -24.70 -5.88
CA LYS A 484 7.69 -24.76 -7.29
C LYS A 484 6.56 -25.16 -8.23
N GLU A 485 5.71 -26.10 -7.81
CA GLU A 485 4.50 -26.46 -8.55
C GLU A 485 3.56 -25.25 -8.70
N ALA A 486 3.35 -24.48 -7.63
CA ALA A 486 2.53 -23.26 -7.70
C ALA A 486 3.10 -22.23 -8.69
N MET A 487 4.43 -22.08 -8.70
CA MET A 487 5.12 -21.11 -9.54
C MET A 487 5.21 -21.55 -11.01
N THR A 488 5.08 -22.84 -11.31
CA THR A 488 5.06 -23.37 -12.68
C THR A 488 3.84 -22.87 -13.46
N ASP A 489 2.67 -22.92 -12.81
CA ASP A 489 1.41 -22.51 -13.43
C ASP A 489 1.16 -20.99 -13.31
N TYR A 490 2.05 -20.26 -12.63
CA TYR A 490 1.83 -18.88 -12.22
C TYR A 490 1.60 -17.92 -13.40
N ARG A 491 2.22 -18.17 -14.57
CA ARG A 491 1.98 -17.34 -15.77
C ARG A 491 0.57 -17.50 -16.35
N ASN A 492 -0.11 -18.60 -16.02
CA ASN A 492 -1.46 -18.92 -16.51
C ASN A 492 -2.57 -18.37 -15.60
N SER A 493 -2.19 -17.66 -14.55
CA SER A 493 -3.10 -17.30 -13.47
C SER A 493 -3.82 -15.98 -13.71
N ALA A 494 -5.04 -15.88 -13.19
CA ALA A 494 -5.69 -14.60 -12.93
C ALA A 494 -5.92 -14.50 -11.43
N SER A 495 -5.60 -13.35 -10.84
CA SER A 495 -5.87 -13.09 -9.43
C SER A 495 -6.99 -12.07 -9.30
N PHE A 496 -7.99 -12.35 -8.48
CA PHE A 496 -9.08 -11.42 -8.17
C PHE A 496 -9.06 -11.08 -6.69
N ILE A 497 -9.31 -9.82 -6.34
CA ILE A 497 -9.53 -9.38 -4.96
C ILE A 497 -11.00 -9.11 -4.68
N GLY A 498 -11.43 -9.41 -3.46
CA GLY A 498 -12.73 -9.06 -2.92
C GLY A 498 -12.55 -7.94 -1.90
N LEU A 499 -12.73 -6.70 -2.34
CA LEU A 499 -12.51 -5.50 -1.54
C LEU A 499 -13.77 -5.17 -0.74
N VAL A 500 -13.77 -5.43 0.56
CA VAL A 500 -14.92 -5.18 1.44
C VAL A 500 -14.91 -3.74 1.93
N ARG A 501 -16.05 -3.05 1.84
CA ARG A 501 -16.28 -1.80 2.59
C ARG A 501 -16.54 -2.16 4.05
N ASP A 502 -15.58 -1.91 4.92
CA ASP A 502 -15.62 -2.34 6.32
C ASP A 502 -16.51 -1.46 7.22
N HIS A 503 -17.32 -2.08 8.07
CA HIS A 503 -18.16 -1.49 9.11
C HIS A 503 -17.48 -1.51 10.48
N GLY A 504 -16.72 -2.56 10.80
CA GLY A 504 -15.80 -2.62 11.92
C GLY A 504 -14.55 -1.79 11.65
N HIS A 505 -13.79 -1.52 12.71
CA HIS A 505 -12.58 -0.71 12.60
C HIS A 505 -11.44 -1.25 13.44
N GLY A 506 -10.24 -0.86 13.02
CA GLY A 506 -9.01 -0.99 13.77
C GLY A 506 -8.63 0.29 14.49
N ARG A 507 -7.36 0.36 14.88
CA ARG A 507 -6.73 1.55 15.44
C ARG A 507 -5.24 1.61 15.13
N VAL A 508 -4.64 2.78 15.29
CA VAL A 508 -3.19 3.02 15.24
C VAL A 508 -2.72 3.47 16.62
N THR A 509 -1.65 2.86 17.11
CA THR A 509 -1.01 3.21 18.39
C THR A 509 0.49 3.45 18.22
N LEU A 510 1.14 3.82 19.32
CA LEU A 510 2.59 3.89 19.42
C LEU A 510 3.14 2.62 20.07
N ASP A 511 4.30 2.14 19.62
CA ASP A 511 5.13 1.21 20.39
C ASP A 511 5.95 1.94 21.47
N ALA A 512 6.75 1.21 22.24
CA ALA A 512 7.59 1.76 23.30
C ALA A 512 8.65 2.77 22.82
N ASN A 513 9.00 2.74 21.53
CA ASN A 513 9.96 3.65 20.89
C ASN A 513 9.25 4.82 20.17
N GLY A 514 7.92 4.94 20.29
CA GLY A 514 7.13 5.97 19.60
C GLY A 514 6.91 5.68 18.11
N GLY A 515 7.11 4.43 17.68
CA GLY A 515 6.86 3.95 16.34
C GLY A 515 5.41 3.56 16.10
N THR A 516 4.96 3.69 14.86
CA THR A 516 3.59 3.37 14.41
C THR A 516 3.27 1.88 14.49
N VAL A 517 2.13 1.53 15.11
CA VAL A 517 1.58 0.17 15.13
C VAL A 517 0.10 0.18 14.74
N PRO A 518 -0.25 -0.28 13.52
CA PRO A 518 -1.65 -0.46 13.14
C PRO A 518 -2.19 -1.79 13.68
N TRP A 519 -3.43 -1.79 14.16
CA TRP A 519 -4.16 -2.94 14.69
C TRP A 519 -5.48 -3.06 13.95
N TYR A 520 -5.83 -4.26 13.49
CA TYR A 520 -7.09 -4.45 12.78
C TYR A 520 -7.56 -5.90 12.86
N SER A 521 -8.71 -6.12 13.49
CA SER A 521 -9.29 -7.45 13.66
C SER A 521 -10.62 -7.55 12.92
N MET A 522 -10.78 -8.63 12.15
CA MET A 522 -12.01 -8.94 11.42
C MET A 522 -13.03 -9.64 12.34
N THR A 523 -13.60 -8.88 13.28
CA THR A 523 -14.56 -9.41 14.28
C THR A 523 -15.97 -8.88 14.10
N ASP A 524 -16.16 -7.80 13.35
CA ASP A 524 -17.48 -7.27 13.05
C ASP A 524 -18.27 -8.29 12.20
N GLU A 525 -19.50 -8.62 12.64
CA GLU A 525 -20.28 -9.67 12.01
C GLU A 525 -20.69 -9.34 10.57
N ARG A 526 -20.94 -8.06 10.28
CA ARG A 526 -21.28 -7.61 8.92
C ARG A 526 -20.06 -7.77 8.02
N ASP A 527 -18.89 -7.37 8.47
CA ASP A 527 -17.65 -7.50 7.69
C ASP A 527 -17.30 -8.95 7.42
N VAL A 528 -17.44 -9.82 8.44
CA VAL A 528 -17.26 -11.27 8.27
C VAL A 528 -18.23 -11.79 7.21
N ARG A 529 -19.52 -11.44 7.26
CA ARG A 529 -20.50 -11.86 6.24
C ARG A 529 -20.11 -11.36 4.84
N MET A 530 -19.71 -10.10 4.70
CA MET A 530 -19.31 -9.53 3.41
C MET A 530 -18.05 -10.21 2.86
N MET A 531 -17.07 -10.47 3.69
CA MET A 531 -15.84 -11.17 3.29
C MET A 531 -16.12 -12.60 2.79
N ARG A 532 -17.03 -13.32 3.44
CA ARG A 532 -17.46 -14.65 2.98
C ARG A 532 -18.19 -14.59 1.64
N LYS A 533 -19.05 -13.59 1.45
CA LYS A 533 -19.73 -13.36 0.17
C LYS A 533 -18.72 -13.00 -0.93
N ALA A 534 -17.73 -12.16 -0.63
CA ALA A 534 -16.67 -11.80 -1.56
C ALA A 534 -15.87 -13.02 -2.01
N LEU A 535 -15.40 -13.87 -1.09
CA LEU A 535 -14.71 -15.12 -1.43
C LEU A 535 -15.55 -16.04 -2.31
N ALA A 536 -16.82 -16.25 -1.96
CA ALA A 536 -17.71 -17.09 -2.76
C ALA A 536 -17.94 -16.50 -4.16
N ALA A 537 -18.08 -15.18 -4.26
CA ALA A 537 -18.25 -14.48 -5.54
C ALA A 537 -17.01 -14.61 -6.41
N GLN A 538 -15.81 -14.41 -5.85
CA GLN A 538 -14.54 -14.58 -6.55
C GLN A 538 -14.35 -16.01 -7.09
N ILE A 539 -14.66 -17.03 -6.28
CA ILE A 539 -14.59 -18.44 -6.69
C ILE A 539 -15.54 -18.72 -7.86
N ARG A 540 -16.80 -18.27 -7.76
CA ARG A 540 -17.79 -18.45 -8.83
C ARG A 540 -17.39 -17.71 -10.10
N LEU A 541 -16.78 -16.53 -9.96
CA LEU A 541 -16.29 -15.74 -11.08
C LEU A 541 -15.19 -16.48 -11.86
N HIS A 542 -14.19 -17.04 -11.16
CA HIS A 542 -13.17 -17.88 -11.79
C HIS A 542 -13.75 -19.12 -12.47
N HIS A 543 -14.65 -19.82 -11.78
CA HIS A 543 -15.30 -21.01 -12.31
C HIS A 543 -16.06 -20.69 -13.62
N ALA A 544 -16.89 -19.64 -13.61
CA ALA A 544 -17.65 -19.21 -14.77
C ALA A 544 -16.76 -18.67 -15.90
N ALA A 545 -15.59 -18.10 -15.57
CA ALA A 545 -14.59 -17.67 -16.54
C ALA A 545 -13.84 -18.82 -17.25
N GLY A 546 -14.03 -20.06 -16.78
CA GLY A 546 -13.42 -21.27 -17.35
C GLY A 546 -12.08 -21.66 -16.72
N ALA A 547 -11.83 -21.31 -15.46
CA ALA A 547 -10.63 -21.75 -14.75
C ALA A 547 -10.60 -23.29 -14.64
N ARG A 548 -9.41 -23.89 -14.83
CA ARG A 548 -9.13 -25.32 -14.65
C ARG A 548 -8.84 -25.66 -13.19
N GLY A 549 -8.36 -24.68 -12.43
CA GLY A 549 -8.16 -24.77 -11.00
C GLY A 549 -8.34 -23.41 -10.33
N ILE A 550 -8.76 -23.42 -9.07
CA ILE A 550 -8.94 -22.22 -8.25
C ILE A 550 -8.25 -22.45 -6.92
N GLN A 551 -7.42 -21.50 -6.50
CA GLN A 551 -6.73 -21.48 -5.22
C GLN A 551 -7.17 -20.25 -4.43
N VAL A 552 -7.44 -20.42 -3.13
CA VAL A 552 -7.62 -19.29 -2.20
C VAL A 552 -6.32 -19.08 -1.44
N LEU A 553 -5.88 -17.82 -1.32
CA LEU A 553 -4.72 -17.47 -0.51
C LEU A 553 -5.09 -17.54 0.98
N ALA A 554 -4.96 -18.74 1.53
CA ALA A 554 -5.29 -19.06 2.91
C ALA A 554 -4.46 -20.25 3.41
N ALA A 555 -4.38 -20.39 4.73
CA ALA A 555 -3.76 -21.54 5.37
C ALA A 555 -4.28 -22.88 4.80
N GLY A 556 -3.36 -23.81 4.55
CA GLY A 556 -3.67 -25.10 3.92
C GLY A 556 -3.91 -25.05 2.40
N ARG A 557 -3.79 -23.88 1.75
CA ARG A 557 -3.92 -23.69 0.29
C ARG A 557 -5.14 -24.42 -0.30
N PRO A 558 -6.35 -24.15 0.21
CA PRO A 558 -7.54 -24.80 -0.30
C PRO A 558 -7.65 -24.56 -1.82
N SER A 559 -7.76 -25.67 -2.55
CA SER A 559 -7.88 -25.67 -4.00
C SER A 559 -9.11 -26.42 -4.47
N TRP A 560 -9.59 -26.00 -5.63
CA TRP A 560 -10.60 -26.66 -6.45
C TRP A 560 -9.98 -26.95 -7.81
N ARG A 561 -10.28 -28.10 -8.40
CA ARG A 561 -9.89 -28.49 -9.75
C ARG A 561 -11.13 -28.79 -10.58
N TYR A 562 -11.02 -28.65 -11.88
CA TYR A 562 -12.09 -29.01 -12.82
C TYR A 562 -12.58 -30.44 -12.56
N GLY A 563 -13.89 -30.57 -12.31
CA GLY A 563 -14.54 -31.83 -11.94
C GLY A 563 -14.83 -31.98 -10.44
N ASP A 564 -14.20 -31.19 -9.57
CA ASP A 564 -14.52 -31.15 -8.14
C ASP A 564 -15.88 -30.47 -7.90
N ASP A 565 -16.54 -30.82 -6.79
CA ASP A 565 -17.76 -30.14 -6.35
C ASP A 565 -17.45 -28.71 -5.88
N LEU A 566 -17.89 -27.73 -6.68
CA LEU A 566 -17.66 -26.31 -6.43
C LEU A 566 -18.33 -25.81 -5.14
N GLU A 567 -19.55 -26.26 -4.84
CA GLU A 567 -20.29 -25.78 -3.68
C GLU A 567 -19.75 -26.41 -2.40
N ALA A 568 -19.31 -27.67 -2.44
CA ALA A 568 -18.56 -28.28 -1.35
C ALA A 568 -17.23 -27.55 -1.09
N PHE A 569 -16.55 -27.10 -2.15
CA PHE A 569 -15.33 -26.28 -2.05
C PHE A 569 -15.61 -24.93 -1.38
N ILE A 570 -16.63 -24.20 -1.84
CA ILE A 570 -17.04 -22.92 -1.24
C ILE A 570 -17.38 -23.11 0.25
N ALA A 571 -18.17 -24.14 0.58
CA ALA A 571 -18.53 -24.45 1.97
C ALA A 571 -17.30 -24.74 2.85
N ARG A 572 -16.26 -25.37 2.30
CA ARG A 572 -14.98 -25.58 3.00
C ARG A 572 -14.23 -24.26 3.21
N VAL A 573 -14.10 -23.45 2.17
CA VAL A 573 -13.44 -22.13 2.24
C VAL A 573 -14.12 -21.21 3.26
N GLN A 574 -15.45 -21.26 3.36
CA GLN A 574 -16.23 -20.48 4.32
C GLN A 574 -15.91 -20.79 5.80
N ARG A 575 -15.27 -21.92 6.12
CA ARG A 575 -14.88 -22.28 7.49
C ARG A 575 -13.49 -21.78 7.89
N ILE A 576 -12.70 -21.27 6.94
CA ILE A 576 -11.33 -20.82 7.20
C ILE A 576 -11.36 -19.56 8.06
N PRO A 577 -10.64 -19.46 9.19
CA PRO A 577 -10.64 -18.26 10.02
C PRO A 577 -10.22 -17.00 9.25
N LEU A 578 -10.88 -15.86 9.48
CA LEU A 578 -10.51 -14.56 8.89
C LEU A 578 -9.58 -13.79 9.85
N ARG A 579 -8.46 -14.40 10.24
CA ARG A 579 -7.48 -13.87 11.20
C ARG A 579 -6.10 -14.43 10.90
N GLY A 580 -5.08 -13.96 11.60
CA GLY A 580 -3.71 -14.43 11.49
C GLY A 580 -3.62 -15.97 11.51
N GLY A 581 -2.95 -16.55 10.51
CA GLY A 581 -2.87 -17.99 10.30
C GLY A 581 -4.09 -18.64 9.62
N GLY A 582 -5.06 -17.84 9.16
CA GLY A 582 -6.23 -18.27 8.38
C GLY A 582 -6.19 -17.76 6.94
N ALA A 583 -7.22 -17.03 6.52
CA ALA A 583 -7.25 -16.34 5.23
C ALA A 583 -6.25 -15.17 5.23
N THR A 584 -5.48 -15.04 4.15
CA THR A 584 -4.55 -13.92 4.01
C THR A 584 -5.33 -12.68 3.56
N LEU A 585 -5.29 -11.63 4.36
CA LEU A 585 -5.97 -10.36 4.09
C LEU A 585 -4.96 -9.27 3.77
N PHE A 586 -5.27 -8.45 2.77
CA PHE A 586 -4.44 -7.34 2.34
C PHE A 586 -5.21 -6.02 2.34
N SER A 587 -4.48 -4.91 2.44
CA SER A 587 -5.03 -3.56 2.29
C SER A 587 -4.01 -2.61 1.69
N ALA A 588 -4.47 -1.82 0.71
CA ALA A 588 -3.76 -0.63 0.23
C ALA A 588 -4.54 0.67 0.55
N HIS A 589 -5.61 0.59 1.35
CA HIS A 589 -6.58 1.65 1.55
C HIS A 589 -6.74 1.96 3.04
N GLN A 590 -5.79 2.69 3.62
CA GLN A 590 -5.84 3.10 5.03
C GLN A 590 -6.57 4.43 5.17
N MET A 591 -7.62 4.47 5.99
CA MET A 591 -8.49 5.65 6.17
C MET A 591 -8.95 5.82 7.63
N GLY A 592 -9.45 7.00 7.98
CA GLY A 592 -10.32 7.23 9.16
C GLY A 592 -9.65 7.38 10.53
N SER A 593 -8.33 7.18 10.63
CA SER A 593 -7.61 7.24 11.92
C SER A 593 -7.57 8.61 12.61
N CYS A 594 -7.98 9.67 11.91
CA CYS A 594 -8.16 11.03 12.42
C CYS A 594 -9.47 11.61 11.87
N ARG A 595 -10.56 10.84 11.94
CA ARG A 595 -11.79 11.13 11.19
C ARG A 595 -12.40 12.48 11.51
N MET A 596 -13.05 13.07 10.50
CA MET A 596 -13.95 14.21 10.67
C MET A 596 -15.30 13.78 11.26
N GLY A 597 -15.88 14.64 12.09
CA GLY A 597 -17.21 14.48 12.66
C GLY A 597 -17.61 15.68 13.51
N ASP A 598 -18.87 15.74 13.92
CA ASP A 598 -19.44 16.81 14.76
C ASP A 598 -19.28 16.57 16.27
N ASP A 599 -18.93 15.34 16.68
CA ASP A 599 -18.70 14.97 18.07
C ASP A 599 -17.19 14.80 18.39
N PRO A 600 -16.58 15.67 19.23
CA PRO A 600 -15.17 15.58 19.60
C PRO A 600 -14.82 14.37 20.47
N ALA A 601 -15.79 13.66 21.06
CA ALA A 601 -15.52 12.41 21.77
C ALA A 601 -15.22 11.26 20.80
N THR A 602 -15.70 11.37 19.56
CA THR A 602 -15.64 10.30 18.57
C THR A 602 -14.97 10.72 17.27
N SER A 603 -14.59 11.99 17.09
CA SER A 603 -13.88 12.51 15.92
C SER A 603 -12.70 13.40 16.32
N VAL A 604 -11.67 13.46 15.47
CA VAL A 604 -10.45 14.25 15.73
C VAL A 604 -10.60 15.66 15.15
N ALA A 605 -11.17 15.75 13.95
CA ALA A 605 -11.45 17.00 13.28
C ALA A 605 -12.96 17.27 13.21
N ASP A 606 -13.32 18.55 13.21
CA ASP A 606 -14.66 19.00 12.96
C ASP A 606 -15.09 18.71 11.50
N PRO A 607 -16.36 18.92 11.13
CA PRO A 607 -16.80 18.67 9.76
C PRO A 607 -16.09 19.53 8.70
N ARG A 608 -15.38 20.61 9.06
CA ARG A 608 -14.60 21.45 8.13
C ARG A 608 -13.19 20.89 7.92
N GLY A 609 -12.72 20.03 8.81
CA GLY A 609 -11.38 19.44 8.80
C GLY A 609 -10.41 20.07 9.82
N GLU A 610 -10.86 21.00 10.67
CA GLU A 610 -10.05 21.62 11.72
C GLU A 610 -10.09 20.75 12.98
N VAL A 611 -8.96 20.52 13.65
CA VAL A 611 -8.89 19.71 14.87
C VAL A 611 -9.65 20.39 16.00
N HIS A 612 -10.54 19.64 16.67
CA HIS A 612 -11.50 20.18 17.65
C HIS A 612 -10.84 20.97 18.79
N ASP A 613 -9.72 20.46 19.33
CA ASP A 613 -9.06 21.01 20.52
C ASP A 613 -7.85 21.90 20.22
N THR A 614 -7.46 22.01 18.95
CA THR A 614 -6.23 22.70 18.53
C THR A 614 -6.49 23.59 17.32
N PRO A 615 -7.02 24.82 17.52
CA PRO A 615 -7.30 25.73 16.43
C PRO A 615 -6.08 26.04 15.56
N GLY A 616 -6.28 26.12 14.25
CA GLY A 616 -5.22 26.27 13.25
C GLY A 616 -4.53 24.96 12.84
N LEU A 617 -4.89 23.82 13.46
CA LEU A 617 -4.45 22.50 13.02
C LEU A 617 -5.54 21.84 12.17
N TRP A 618 -5.17 21.28 11.03
CA TRP A 618 -6.10 20.69 10.06
C TRP A 618 -5.66 19.28 9.65
N ILE A 619 -6.63 18.42 9.31
CA ILE A 619 -6.37 17.10 8.75
C ILE A 619 -6.67 17.12 7.25
N GLY A 620 -5.68 16.72 6.44
CA GLY A 620 -5.69 16.90 5.00
C GLY A 620 -5.42 15.64 4.18
N ASP A 621 -5.77 14.45 4.69
CA ASP A 621 -5.50 13.17 4.02
C ASP A 621 -6.59 12.10 4.27
N ALA A 622 -6.28 10.84 3.96
CA ALA A 622 -7.19 9.71 4.14
C ALA A 622 -7.61 9.44 5.59
N SER A 623 -6.83 9.90 6.59
CA SER A 623 -7.19 9.78 8.00
C SER A 623 -8.46 10.56 8.35
N ALA A 624 -8.82 11.59 7.57
CA ALA A 624 -9.99 12.44 7.78
C ALA A 624 -11.34 11.77 7.45
N PHE A 625 -11.34 10.58 6.85
CA PHE A 625 -12.57 9.91 6.40
C PHE A 625 -13.49 9.56 7.58
N PRO A 626 -14.78 9.95 7.57
CA PRO A 626 -15.72 9.53 8.62
C PRO A 626 -15.93 8.01 8.67
N THR A 627 -16.12 7.40 7.50
CA THR A 627 -16.24 5.95 7.27
C THR A 627 -15.57 5.59 5.92
N PRO A 628 -15.33 4.30 5.59
CA PRO A 628 -14.63 3.96 4.36
C PRO A 628 -15.47 4.29 3.10
N SER A 629 -14.78 4.65 2.00
CA SER A 629 -15.42 5.10 0.75
C SER A 629 -16.15 3.99 -0.03
N GLY A 630 -15.82 2.72 0.20
CA GLY A 630 -16.30 1.59 -0.59
C GLY A 630 -15.71 1.50 -2.01
N THR A 631 -14.74 2.36 -2.35
CA THR A 631 -14.03 2.37 -3.64
C THR A 631 -12.55 2.70 -3.40
N ASN A 632 -11.68 2.66 -4.42
CA ASN A 632 -10.31 3.16 -4.27
C ASN A 632 -10.35 4.65 -3.81
N PRO A 633 -9.62 5.02 -2.74
CA PRO A 633 -9.92 6.25 -2.01
C PRO A 633 -9.30 7.51 -2.63
N MET A 634 -8.38 7.41 -3.60
CA MET A 634 -7.59 8.56 -4.10
C MET A 634 -8.45 9.77 -4.48
N ILE A 635 -9.44 9.59 -5.36
CA ILE A 635 -10.32 10.68 -5.80
C ILE A 635 -11.11 11.26 -4.63
N THR A 636 -11.56 10.41 -3.70
CA THR A 636 -12.30 10.83 -2.51
C THR A 636 -11.42 11.63 -1.55
N ILE A 637 -10.16 11.19 -1.33
CA ILE A 637 -9.16 11.91 -0.51
C ILE A 637 -8.93 13.30 -1.10
N MET A 638 -8.72 13.37 -2.41
CA MET A 638 -8.44 14.63 -3.09
C MET A 638 -9.62 15.59 -3.08
N ALA A 639 -10.86 15.10 -3.24
CA ALA A 639 -12.05 15.93 -3.15
C ALA A 639 -12.27 16.47 -1.73
N LEU A 640 -12.12 15.63 -0.69
CA LEU A 640 -12.16 16.08 0.70
C LEU A 640 -11.03 17.08 1.00
N ALA A 641 -9.82 16.83 0.51
CA ALA A 641 -8.69 17.73 0.69
C ALA A 641 -8.89 19.08 -0.03
N SER A 642 -9.49 19.09 -1.22
CA SER A 642 -9.86 20.31 -1.93
C SER A 642 -10.87 21.14 -1.14
N ARG A 643 -11.84 20.48 -0.52
CA ARG A 643 -12.81 21.13 0.39
C ARG A 643 -12.12 21.67 1.63
N THR A 644 -11.22 20.92 2.26
CA THR A 644 -10.43 21.39 3.41
C THR A 644 -9.56 22.59 3.04
N ALA A 645 -8.96 22.61 1.84
CA ALA A 645 -8.19 23.76 1.36
C ALA A 645 -9.05 25.03 1.23
N GLU A 646 -10.30 24.93 0.74
CA GLU A 646 -11.22 26.06 0.71
C GLU A 646 -11.54 26.58 2.12
N ASN A 647 -11.75 25.68 3.09
CA ASN A 647 -11.98 26.06 4.49
C ASN A 647 -10.76 26.75 5.13
N ILE A 648 -9.56 26.25 4.84
CA ILE A 648 -8.30 26.86 5.30
C ILE A 648 -8.13 28.25 4.71
N ALA A 649 -8.34 28.41 3.40
CA ALA A 649 -8.23 29.71 2.72
C ALA A 649 -9.22 30.73 3.29
N ALA A 650 -10.45 30.33 3.57
CA ALA A 650 -11.44 31.19 4.24
C ALA A 650 -10.98 31.59 5.66
N SER A 651 -10.42 30.66 6.43
CA SER A 651 -9.85 30.93 7.75
C SER A 651 -8.67 31.91 7.68
N LEU A 652 -7.78 31.78 6.69
CA LEU A 652 -6.66 32.69 6.48
C LEU A 652 -7.15 34.10 6.15
N GLY A 653 -8.11 34.23 5.22
CA GLY A 653 -8.69 35.52 4.85
C GLY A 653 -9.34 36.25 6.04
N ALA A 654 -10.10 35.53 6.86
CA ALA A 654 -10.71 36.10 8.07
C ALA A 654 -9.66 36.63 9.07
N ARG A 655 -8.52 35.94 9.23
CA ARG A 655 -7.44 36.40 10.10
C ARG A 655 -6.75 37.66 9.57
N THR A 656 -6.52 37.74 8.26
CA THR A 656 -5.94 38.94 7.64
C THR A 656 -6.83 40.16 7.88
N GLU A 657 -8.15 40.01 7.81
CA GLU A 657 -9.09 41.08 8.14
C GLU A 657 -9.07 41.47 9.63
N GLU A 658 -8.96 40.51 10.54
CA GLU A 658 -8.89 40.77 11.99
C GLU A 658 -7.61 41.53 12.37
N VAL A 659 -6.45 41.09 11.83
CA VAL A 659 -5.15 41.77 12.03
C VAL A 659 -5.15 43.16 11.40
N ALA A 660 -5.84 43.37 10.28
CA ALA A 660 -5.96 44.68 9.65
C ALA A 660 -6.87 45.64 10.45
N ARG A 661 -7.72 45.13 11.34
CA ARG A 661 -8.65 45.92 12.19
C ARG A 661 -8.09 46.20 13.58
N SER A 662 -7.09 45.45 14.04
CA SER A 662 -6.36 45.66 15.30
C SER A 662 -5.18 46.61 15.12
#